data_AF-A0A3B5AGS9-F1
#
_entry.id   AF-A0A3B5AGS9-F1
#
_cell.length_a   1.000
_cell.length_b   1.000
_cell.length_c   1.000
_cell.angle_alpha   90.00
_cell.angle_beta   90.00
_cell.angle_gamma   90.00
#
_symmetry.space_group_name_H-M   'P 1'
#
loop_
_entity.id
_entity.type
_entity.pdbx_description
1 polymer ?
#
loop_
_entity_poly.entity_id
_entity_poly.type
_entity_poly.pdbx_seq_one_letter_code
_entity_poly.pdbx_strand_id
1 'polypeptide(L)'
;MATLRDEQEAVQKRTFTKWINSHLAKHKPPLEVNDLFEDIKDGVKLLALLEVLSGQRLPCEQGRQLKRIHWVSNIGTALKFLEGRKIKLVNIHATDIADGRPSIVLGLIWTIILYFQTKYFLLHILIHNLPALQALSNSNSSVESIPNSETGSPPMKRKVVNKFQGNAKKALLRWVQCTAAKYHGIEVKDFGPSWRDGVAFQTVVHAIRPDLVDMEVVRRRSNKENLEEAFALAENELGIPRLLDPEDVDVDKPDEKSIMTYVAQFLKHYPNPHHSETDGQQDELLLGSIPTFALSVPREERKMLRELKVFLDQLERDVLRAQGAEGNLTDKYQAFKSFRVQYEMKKKQTDPLLQPVNKDGKLSVDQALVKQAWDRVSARLLDWHIHLDKSLPGPLGVIGAWLHRAEMALREDIPIQHAHEETANVLHRKLEQHKEVLKNLESHRQPFQQIHRDRSVNGVPVPPEQLQDMAERFNFVSTSSHAHLIKLEFWEMKYRLMAFLMLAESKLKSWIIKYGRRDSVELLLQSYLTFIEGHRFFEQYEIIFTSLKQAAEVYVKSDSSIDEAEGVSKFLSDTTAQWKNLALEVRSVRSMLEEVIANWEKYSGTVASLQAWLEDAEQMLNQSENAKRDFFRNLSHWIQQHMDMNDAGNFLIETCDDTVSRDLKQQLLLLNGRWRELFVKVKHVSAMLLSSKCATKANRFNIKSNYK
;
A
#
# COMPACT_ATOMS: atom_id res chain seq x y z
N MET A 1 14.58 -45.12 2.57
CA MET A 1 13.92 -44.68 1.33
C MET A 1 13.16 -43.41 1.66
N ALA A 2 13.67 -42.23 1.27
CA ALA A 2 12.89 -41.00 1.36
C ALA A 2 11.65 -41.15 0.47
N THR A 3 10.50 -40.61 0.87
CA THR A 3 9.33 -40.65 -0.02
C THR A 3 9.52 -39.64 -1.15
N LEU A 4 8.95 -39.88 -2.33
CA LEU A 4 8.98 -38.94 -3.47
C LEU A 4 8.62 -37.50 -3.06
N ARG A 5 7.75 -37.35 -2.05
CA ARG A 5 7.34 -36.06 -1.50
C ARG A 5 8.48 -35.36 -0.74
N ASP A 6 9.28 -36.11 0.02
CA ASP A 6 10.41 -35.57 0.79
C ASP A 6 11.52 -35.09 -0.15
N GLU A 7 11.76 -35.81 -1.24
CA GLU A 7 12.72 -35.43 -2.28
C GLU A 7 12.29 -34.15 -3.01
N GLN A 8 11.01 -34.05 -3.40
CA GLN A 8 10.46 -32.82 -4.00
C GLN A 8 10.47 -31.64 -3.02
N GLU A 9 10.23 -31.88 -1.73
CA GLU A 9 10.32 -30.85 -0.68
C GLU A 9 11.76 -30.32 -0.54
N ALA A 10 12.76 -31.19 -0.61
CA ALA A 10 14.17 -30.82 -0.56
C ALA A 10 14.59 -29.99 -1.79
N VAL A 11 14.15 -30.37 -2.99
CA VAL A 11 14.39 -29.62 -4.23
C VAL A 11 13.72 -28.24 -4.18
N GLN A 12 12.47 -28.16 -3.72
CA GLN A 12 11.77 -26.89 -3.52
C GLN A 12 12.51 -26.01 -2.51
N LYS A 13 12.96 -26.57 -1.38
CA LYS A 13 13.74 -25.83 -0.37
C LYS A 13 14.98 -25.22 -1.00
N ARG A 14 15.79 -25.99 -1.74
CA ARG A 14 16.99 -25.48 -2.41
C ARG A 14 16.67 -24.38 -3.42
N THR A 15 15.72 -24.64 -4.32
CA THR A 15 15.34 -23.72 -5.39
C THR A 15 14.80 -22.40 -4.84
N PHE A 16 13.91 -22.47 -3.84
CA PHE A 16 13.34 -21.27 -3.21
C PHE A 16 14.37 -20.51 -2.39
N THR A 17 15.32 -21.19 -1.74
CA THR A 17 16.43 -20.53 -1.03
C THR A 17 17.29 -19.73 -2.00
N LYS A 18 17.73 -20.34 -3.11
CA LYS A 18 18.49 -19.66 -4.18
C LYS A 18 17.70 -18.47 -4.75
N TRP A 19 16.39 -18.65 -4.97
CA TRP A 19 15.51 -17.57 -5.45
C TRP A 19 15.44 -16.40 -4.46
N ILE A 20 15.22 -16.67 -3.17
CA ILE A 20 15.18 -15.64 -2.12
C ILE A 20 16.51 -14.88 -2.08
N ASN A 21 17.64 -15.59 -2.09
CA ASN A 21 18.97 -14.98 -2.03
C ASN A 21 19.26 -14.10 -3.26
N SER A 22 18.76 -14.47 -4.45
CA SER A 22 18.88 -13.63 -5.65
C SER A 22 18.19 -12.25 -5.53
N HIS A 23 17.21 -12.12 -4.64
CA HIS A 23 16.56 -10.84 -4.32
C HIS A 23 17.18 -10.18 -3.08
N LEU A 24 17.45 -10.93 -2.01
CA LEU A 24 18.03 -10.37 -0.78
C LEU A 24 19.45 -9.83 -0.97
N ALA A 25 20.18 -10.30 -1.98
CA ALA A 25 21.45 -9.68 -2.41
C ALA A 25 21.30 -8.20 -2.81
N LYS A 26 20.08 -7.75 -3.19
CA LYS A 26 19.76 -6.36 -3.55
C LYS A 26 19.32 -5.52 -2.36
N HIS A 27 19.07 -6.14 -1.21
CA HIS A 27 18.73 -5.43 0.04
C HIS A 27 19.95 -4.68 0.58
N LYS A 28 19.74 -3.61 1.36
CA LYS A 28 20.81 -2.81 1.97
C LYS A 28 20.61 -2.77 3.51
N PRO A 29 21.50 -3.38 4.32
CA PRO A 29 22.63 -4.24 3.92
C PRO A 29 22.17 -5.58 3.29
N PRO A 30 23.00 -6.26 2.47
CA PRO A 30 22.65 -7.55 1.89
C PRO A 30 22.33 -8.59 2.96
N LEU A 31 21.34 -9.43 2.69
CA LEU A 31 20.94 -10.54 3.56
C LEU A 31 21.01 -11.85 2.79
N GLU A 32 21.18 -12.95 3.52
CA GLU A 32 21.25 -14.29 2.97
C GLU A 32 20.48 -15.28 3.86
N VAL A 33 19.82 -16.24 3.21
CA VAL A 33 19.16 -17.38 3.82
C VAL A 33 20.03 -18.61 3.59
N ASN A 34 20.46 -19.27 4.65
CA ASN A 34 21.23 -20.52 4.60
C ASN A 34 20.30 -21.73 4.76
N ASP A 35 19.44 -21.70 5.78
CA ASP A 35 18.39 -22.69 5.95
C ASP A 35 17.02 -22.02 5.96
N LEU A 36 16.28 -22.17 4.87
CA LEU A 36 14.95 -21.57 4.70
C LEU A 36 13.99 -21.80 5.86
N PHE A 37 14.02 -22.98 6.51
CA PHE A 37 13.05 -23.30 7.56
C PHE A 37 13.44 -22.69 8.91
N GLU A 38 14.73 -22.43 9.13
CA GLU A 38 15.22 -21.79 10.35
C GLU A 38 15.31 -20.27 10.20
N ASP A 39 15.88 -19.80 9.10
CA ASP A 39 16.21 -18.39 8.87
C ASP A 39 15.00 -17.47 8.63
N ILE A 40 13.82 -18.05 8.37
CA ILE A 40 12.57 -17.31 8.14
C ILE A 40 11.74 -17.11 9.42
N LYS A 41 12.07 -17.84 10.50
CA LYS A 41 11.23 -17.95 11.70
C LYS A 41 11.02 -16.64 12.43
N ASP A 42 11.99 -15.72 12.37
CA ASP A 42 11.90 -14.41 13.02
C ASP A 42 11.13 -13.36 12.20
N GLY A 43 10.75 -13.69 10.97
CA GLY A 43 10.05 -12.82 10.03
C GLY A 43 10.89 -11.70 9.41
N VAL A 44 12.15 -11.51 9.82
CA VAL A 44 12.97 -10.38 9.36
C VAL A 44 13.35 -10.54 7.89
N LYS A 45 13.88 -11.70 7.50
CA LYS A 45 14.24 -11.99 6.11
C LYS A 45 13.00 -12.06 5.20
N LEU A 46 11.86 -12.49 5.74
CA LEU A 46 10.58 -12.49 5.03
C LEU A 46 10.10 -11.07 4.70
N LEU A 47 10.17 -10.16 5.68
CA LEU A 47 9.84 -8.75 5.47
C LEU A 47 10.80 -8.10 4.48
N ALA A 48 12.11 -8.29 4.64
CA ALA A 48 13.12 -7.76 3.72
C ALA A 48 12.91 -8.24 2.27
N LEU A 49 12.56 -9.51 2.08
CA LEU A 49 12.20 -10.05 0.77
C LEU A 49 10.99 -9.32 0.17
N LEU A 50 9.93 -9.12 0.96
CA LEU A 50 8.75 -8.39 0.50
C LEU A 50 9.05 -6.92 0.21
N GLU A 51 9.95 -6.27 0.97
CA GLU A 51 10.40 -4.91 0.67
C GLU A 51 11.10 -4.84 -0.68
N VAL A 52 12.05 -5.75 -0.94
CA VAL A 52 12.79 -5.80 -2.22
C VAL A 52 11.83 -6.08 -3.40
N LEU A 53 10.91 -7.03 -3.24
CA LEU A 53 9.97 -7.39 -4.30
C LEU A 53 8.93 -6.31 -4.58
N SER A 54 8.52 -5.56 -3.55
CA SER A 54 7.45 -4.56 -3.67
C SER A 54 7.93 -3.13 -3.88
N GLY A 55 9.19 -2.84 -3.53
CA GLY A 55 9.74 -1.49 -3.45
C GLY A 55 9.17 -0.64 -2.30
N GLN A 56 8.45 -1.25 -1.35
CA GLN A 56 7.82 -0.57 -0.21
C GLN A 56 8.51 -0.97 1.09
N ARG A 57 8.70 -0.03 2.01
CA ARG A 57 9.22 -0.32 3.35
C ARG A 57 8.12 -0.87 4.24
N LEU A 58 8.43 -1.89 5.02
CA LEU A 58 7.49 -2.58 5.90
C LEU A 58 7.91 -2.39 7.37
N PRO A 59 6.94 -2.23 8.29
CA PRO A 59 7.23 -2.20 9.71
C PRO A 59 7.89 -3.51 10.14
N CYS A 60 9.03 -3.42 10.81
CA CYS A 60 9.74 -4.57 11.35
C CYS A 60 10.07 -4.28 12.82
N GLU A 61 9.68 -5.18 13.71
CA GLU A 61 10.09 -5.16 15.11
C GLU A 61 11.58 -5.44 15.19
N GLN A 62 12.34 -4.51 15.75
CA GLN A 62 13.80 -4.56 15.86
C GLN A 62 14.23 -4.61 17.33
N GLY A 63 15.24 -5.42 17.66
CA GLY A 63 15.79 -5.49 19.02
C GLY A 63 17.01 -6.40 19.12
N ARG A 64 17.84 -6.21 20.16
CA ARG A 64 19.07 -7.00 20.38
C ARG A 64 18.82 -8.50 20.58
N GLN A 65 17.62 -8.88 21.05
CA GLN A 65 17.16 -10.27 21.12
C GLN A 65 15.66 -10.37 20.81
N LEU A 66 15.33 -10.87 19.63
CA LEU A 66 13.94 -11.12 19.24
C LEU A 66 13.41 -12.36 19.97
N LYS A 67 12.28 -12.22 20.67
CA LYS A 67 11.54 -13.32 21.28
C LYS A 67 10.47 -13.81 20.30
N ARG A 68 9.97 -15.03 20.51
CA ARG A 68 8.92 -15.66 19.68
C ARG A 68 7.68 -14.79 19.43
N ILE A 69 7.28 -13.96 20.40
CA ILE A 69 6.22 -12.97 20.24
C ILE A 69 6.53 -11.97 19.11
N HIS A 70 7.76 -11.45 19.06
CA HIS A 70 8.19 -10.53 18.01
C HIS A 70 8.28 -11.24 16.65
N TRP A 71 8.67 -12.51 16.63
CA TRP A 71 8.69 -13.34 15.42
C TRP A 71 7.30 -13.46 14.79
N VAL A 72 6.32 -13.83 15.62
CA VAL A 72 4.92 -13.94 15.19
C VAL A 72 4.36 -12.58 14.76
N SER A 73 4.77 -11.49 15.42
CA SER A 73 4.40 -10.12 15.01
C SER A 73 4.96 -9.76 13.63
N ASN A 74 6.26 -9.95 13.40
CA ASN A 74 6.92 -9.68 12.11
C ASN A 74 6.32 -10.50 10.98
N ILE A 75 6.11 -11.81 11.21
CA ILE A 75 5.43 -12.68 10.25
C ILE A 75 3.99 -12.20 10.04
N GLY A 76 3.28 -11.82 11.10
CA GLY A 76 1.93 -11.26 11.02
C GLY A 76 1.86 -10.01 10.13
N THR A 77 2.85 -9.12 10.21
CA THR A 77 2.99 -7.96 9.32
C THR A 77 3.18 -8.39 7.87
N ALA A 78 4.03 -9.39 7.61
CA ALA A 78 4.25 -9.93 6.27
C ALA A 78 2.97 -10.55 5.68
N LEU A 79 2.21 -11.32 6.47
CA LEU A 79 0.96 -11.93 6.01
C LEU A 79 -0.12 -10.87 5.75
N LYS A 80 -0.28 -9.89 6.64
CA LYS A 80 -1.20 -8.75 6.43
C LYS A 80 -0.88 -7.95 5.17
N PHE A 81 0.41 -7.76 4.86
CA PHE A 81 0.82 -7.11 3.63
C PHE A 81 0.37 -7.89 2.38
N LEU A 82 0.52 -9.21 2.40
CA LEU A 82 0.08 -10.08 1.30
C LEU A 82 -1.45 -10.07 1.16
N GLU A 83 -2.19 -10.13 2.27
CA GLU A 83 -3.66 -10.04 2.30
C GLU A 83 -4.16 -8.68 1.79
N GLY A 84 -3.50 -7.58 2.16
CA GLY A 84 -3.79 -6.23 1.65
C GLY A 84 -3.64 -6.13 0.12
N ARG A 85 -2.81 -6.98 -0.48
CA ARG A 85 -2.67 -7.13 -1.94
C ARG A 85 -3.64 -8.14 -2.56
N LYS A 86 -4.66 -8.54 -1.81
CA LYS A 86 -5.71 -9.52 -2.18
C LYS A 86 -5.17 -10.93 -2.46
N ILE A 87 -4.05 -11.31 -1.84
CA ILE A 87 -3.50 -12.66 -1.93
C ILE A 87 -4.20 -13.56 -0.92
N LYS A 88 -4.74 -14.69 -1.37
CA LYS A 88 -5.41 -15.66 -0.49
C LYS A 88 -4.39 -16.57 0.17
N LEU A 89 -4.24 -16.45 1.49
CA LEU A 89 -3.38 -17.28 2.33
C LEU A 89 -4.22 -18.39 2.99
N VAL A 90 -4.49 -19.47 2.25
CA VAL A 90 -5.30 -20.59 2.76
C VAL A 90 -4.44 -21.51 3.63
N ASN A 91 -4.80 -21.67 4.90
CA ASN A 91 -4.10 -22.53 5.87
C ASN A 91 -2.62 -22.14 6.12
N ILE A 92 -2.31 -20.85 6.07
CA ILE A 92 -0.97 -20.33 6.41
C ILE A 92 -1.14 -19.38 7.60
N HIS A 93 -0.64 -19.78 8.77
CA HIS A 93 -0.70 -18.96 9.99
C HIS A 93 0.69 -18.53 10.44
N ALA A 94 0.78 -17.37 11.10
CA ALA A 94 2.05 -16.78 11.52
C ALA A 94 2.83 -17.68 12.51
N THR A 95 2.13 -18.38 13.40
CA THR A 95 2.71 -19.32 14.37
C THR A 95 3.45 -20.46 13.69
N ASP A 96 2.91 -20.95 12.57
CA ASP A 96 3.43 -22.11 11.85
C ASP A 96 4.73 -21.83 11.12
N ILE A 97 4.85 -20.59 10.65
CA ILE A 97 6.07 -20.08 10.02
C ILE A 97 7.12 -19.80 11.10
N ALA A 98 6.71 -19.25 12.26
CA ALA A 98 7.60 -19.07 13.41
C ALA A 98 8.11 -20.41 13.97
N ASP A 99 7.37 -21.50 13.75
CA ASP A 99 7.77 -22.87 14.04
C ASP A 99 8.63 -23.53 12.96
N GLY A 100 8.80 -22.88 11.80
CA GLY A 100 9.59 -23.42 10.69
C GLY A 100 8.95 -24.63 10.01
N ARG A 101 7.61 -24.77 10.04
CA ARG A 101 6.92 -25.96 9.48
C ARG A 101 7.16 -26.04 7.95
N PRO A 102 7.89 -27.06 7.44
CA PRO A 102 8.40 -27.07 6.06
C PRO A 102 7.35 -26.83 4.97
N SER A 103 6.28 -27.64 4.97
CA SER A 103 5.21 -27.54 3.98
C SER A 103 4.48 -26.19 3.95
N ILE A 104 4.39 -25.50 5.10
CA ILE A 104 3.73 -24.19 5.22
C ILE A 104 4.67 -23.09 4.78
N VAL A 105 5.95 -23.16 5.16
CA VAL A 105 6.98 -22.22 4.70
C VAL A 105 7.10 -22.29 3.18
N LEU A 106 7.24 -23.48 2.60
CA LEU A 106 7.28 -23.65 1.15
C LEU A 106 5.97 -23.20 0.47
N GLY A 107 4.82 -23.46 1.11
CA GLY A 107 3.52 -22.98 0.64
C GLY A 107 3.46 -21.46 0.55
N LEU A 108 3.93 -20.75 1.60
CA LEU A 108 3.98 -19.30 1.63
C LEU A 108 4.94 -18.74 0.58
N ILE A 109 6.18 -19.24 0.53
CA ILE A 109 7.17 -18.77 -0.43
C ILE A 109 6.68 -19.01 -1.87
N TRP A 110 6.08 -20.16 -2.15
CA TRP A 110 5.44 -20.41 -3.44
C TRP A 110 4.33 -19.39 -3.76
N THR A 111 3.48 -19.06 -2.79
CA THR A 111 2.44 -18.03 -2.98
C THR A 111 3.05 -16.66 -3.29
N ILE A 112 4.16 -16.29 -2.65
CA ILE A 112 4.89 -15.04 -2.92
C ILE A 112 5.50 -15.07 -4.33
N ILE A 113 6.23 -16.14 -4.66
CA ILE A 113 6.83 -16.35 -6.00
C ILE A 113 5.74 -16.23 -7.06
N LEU A 114 4.67 -17.01 -6.92
CA LEU A 114 3.56 -17.04 -7.86
C LEU A 114 2.95 -15.65 -8.02
N TYR A 115 2.67 -14.92 -6.93
CA TYR A 115 2.05 -13.60 -7.02
C TYR A 115 2.95 -12.59 -7.73
N PHE A 116 4.20 -12.45 -7.28
CA PHE A 116 5.10 -11.45 -7.83
C PHE A 116 5.51 -11.79 -9.26
N GLN A 117 5.76 -13.06 -9.60
CA GLN A 117 6.04 -13.49 -10.97
C GLN A 117 4.79 -13.41 -11.87
N THR A 118 3.59 -13.74 -11.37
CA THR A 118 2.33 -13.62 -12.15
C THR A 118 1.97 -12.16 -12.42
N LYS A 119 2.29 -11.22 -11.52
CA LYS A 119 2.11 -9.79 -11.80
C LYS A 119 2.93 -9.37 -13.03
N TYR A 120 4.19 -9.79 -13.13
CA TYR A 120 4.99 -9.59 -14.34
C TYR A 120 4.40 -10.32 -15.55
N PHE A 121 3.86 -11.53 -15.36
CA PHE A 121 3.24 -12.32 -16.42
C PHE A 121 1.99 -11.66 -17.02
N LEU A 122 1.06 -11.22 -16.16
CA LEU A 122 -0.17 -10.53 -16.56
C LEU A 122 0.13 -9.16 -17.14
N LEU A 123 1.13 -8.45 -16.60
CA LEU A 123 1.62 -7.20 -17.18
C LEU A 123 2.15 -7.44 -18.61
N HIS A 124 2.89 -8.51 -18.85
CA HIS A 124 3.38 -8.88 -20.18
C HIS A 124 2.26 -9.26 -21.17
N ILE A 125 1.28 -10.08 -20.75
CA ILE A 125 0.11 -10.40 -21.58
C ILE A 125 -0.68 -9.13 -21.94
N LEU A 126 -0.89 -8.23 -20.98
CA LEU A 126 -1.63 -6.98 -21.18
C LEU A 126 -0.88 -5.99 -22.09
N ILE A 127 0.44 -5.97 -22.06
CA ILE A 127 1.28 -5.10 -22.91
C ILE A 127 1.38 -5.64 -24.35
N HIS A 128 1.36 -6.96 -24.56
CA HIS A 128 1.65 -7.57 -25.88
C HIS A 128 0.47 -8.26 -26.60
N ASN A 129 -0.69 -8.49 -25.97
CA ASN A 129 -1.80 -9.26 -26.58
C ASN A 129 -3.16 -8.54 -26.56
N LEU A 130 -3.20 -7.25 -26.91
CA LEU A 130 -4.47 -6.54 -27.08
C LEU A 130 -5.40 -7.13 -28.19
N PRO A 131 -4.91 -7.79 -29.26
CA PRO A 131 -5.82 -8.43 -30.22
C PRO A 131 -6.35 -9.81 -29.78
N ALA A 132 -5.63 -10.56 -28.93
CA ALA A 132 -6.00 -11.93 -28.58
C ALA A 132 -7.07 -12.04 -27.47
N LEU A 133 -7.25 -10.99 -26.66
CA LEU A 133 -8.26 -10.96 -25.60
C LEU A 133 -9.69 -10.66 -26.11
N GLN A 134 -9.85 -10.09 -27.31
CA GLN A 134 -11.17 -9.94 -27.95
C GLN A 134 -11.74 -11.30 -28.42
N ALA A 135 -10.89 -12.28 -28.73
CA ALA A 135 -11.33 -13.63 -29.11
C ALA A 135 -11.81 -14.49 -27.92
N LEU A 136 -11.42 -14.16 -26.68
CA LEU A 136 -11.90 -14.87 -25.47
C LEU A 136 -13.15 -14.25 -24.83
N SER A 137 -13.59 -13.08 -25.30
CA SER A 137 -14.82 -12.43 -24.81
C SER A 137 -16.07 -12.82 -25.60
N ASN A 138 -15.94 -13.50 -26.75
CA ASN A 138 -17.05 -13.84 -27.64
C ASN A 138 -17.51 -15.31 -27.55
N SER A 139 -17.19 -16.01 -26.46
CA SER A 139 -17.73 -17.35 -26.21
C SER A 139 -18.26 -17.44 -24.79
N ASN A 140 -19.39 -16.78 -24.55
CA ASN A 140 -20.37 -17.14 -23.52
C ASN A 140 -21.67 -16.37 -23.82
N SER A 141 -22.33 -16.75 -24.93
CA SER A 141 -23.73 -16.43 -25.15
C SER A 141 -24.47 -17.66 -25.64
N SER A 142 -25.11 -18.36 -24.71
CA SER A 142 -26.33 -19.11 -24.99
C SER A 142 -27.15 -19.15 -23.71
N VAL A 143 -28.25 -18.40 -23.74
CA VAL A 143 -29.31 -18.37 -22.73
C VAL A 143 -30.18 -19.63 -22.90
N GLU A 144 -30.88 -19.99 -21.81
CA GLU A 144 -32.02 -20.92 -21.63
C GLU A 144 -31.66 -22.12 -20.74
N SER A 145 -32.42 -22.55 -19.73
CA SER A 145 -33.66 -22.11 -19.06
C SER A 145 -33.79 -22.97 -17.76
N ILE A 146 -34.57 -22.53 -16.77
CA ILE A 146 -34.97 -23.28 -15.54
C ILE A 146 -36.48 -23.52 -15.67
N PRO A 147 -37.10 -24.69 -15.32
CA PRO A 147 -37.15 -25.17 -13.93
C PRO A 147 -37.23 -26.68 -13.58
N ASN A 148 -36.89 -26.93 -12.31
CA ASN A 148 -37.33 -27.94 -11.33
C ASN A 148 -37.03 -29.44 -11.49
N SER A 149 -36.36 -30.00 -10.48
CA SER A 149 -36.91 -31.08 -9.60
C SER A 149 -35.95 -31.40 -8.44
N GLU A 150 -36.54 -31.70 -7.28
CA GLU A 150 -35.90 -32.14 -6.04
C GLU A 150 -35.27 -33.55 -6.17
N THR A 151 -34.16 -33.81 -5.46
CA THR A 151 -33.95 -35.02 -4.61
C THR A 151 -32.51 -35.09 -4.04
N GLY A 152 -32.41 -35.17 -2.70
CA GLY A 152 -31.57 -36.14 -1.95
C GLY A 152 -30.03 -36.21 -2.05
N SER A 153 -29.37 -35.67 -1.00
CA SER A 153 -28.18 -36.22 -0.28
C SER A 153 -26.75 -35.91 -0.80
N PRO A 154 -25.68 -36.09 0.04
CA PRO A 154 -24.96 -35.04 0.79
C PRO A 154 -23.59 -34.65 0.17
N PRO A 155 -22.96 -33.52 0.56
CA PRO A 155 -21.81 -32.99 -0.16
C PRO A 155 -20.51 -33.71 0.24
N MET A 156 -19.95 -34.47 -0.71
CA MET A 156 -18.53 -34.83 -0.68
C MET A 156 -17.67 -33.57 -0.88
N LYS A 157 -16.70 -33.40 0.02
CA LYS A 157 -15.68 -32.34 0.06
C LYS A 157 -15.06 -32.08 -1.32
N ARG A 158 -15.48 -31.02 -2.02
CA ARG A 158 -14.80 -30.51 -3.22
C ARG A 158 -13.68 -29.57 -2.80
N LYS A 159 -12.44 -29.93 -3.12
CA LYS A 159 -11.26 -29.06 -3.06
C LYS A 159 -11.48 -27.84 -3.96
N VAL A 160 -11.58 -26.66 -3.36
CA VAL A 160 -11.53 -25.38 -4.08
C VAL A 160 -10.07 -25.14 -4.47
N VAL A 161 -9.66 -25.63 -5.65
CA VAL A 161 -8.36 -25.27 -6.24
C VAL A 161 -8.48 -23.88 -6.87
N ASN A 162 -7.60 -22.97 -6.46
CA ASN A 162 -7.58 -21.56 -6.82
C ASN A 162 -7.51 -21.32 -8.35
N LYS A 163 -8.55 -20.69 -8.92
CA LYS A 163 -8.63 -20.22 -10.32
C LYS A 163 -7.42 -19.39 -10.79
N PHE A 164 -6.69 -18.75 -9.87
CA PHE A 164 -5.53 -17.90 -10.14
C PHE A 164 -4.27 -18.68 -10.56
N GLN A 165 -4.03 -19.86 -9.97
CA GLN A 165 -2.84 -20.68 -10.24
C GLN A 165 -2.86 -21.31 -11.64
N GLY A 166 -4.06 -21.70 -12.12
CA GLY A 166 -4.24 -22.28 -13.46
C GLY A 166 -3.90 -21.30 -14.58
N ASN A 167 -4.14 -20.00 -14.38
CA ASN A 167 -3.89 -18.98 -15.40
C ASN A 167 -2.39 -18.70 -15.58
N ALA A 168 -1.62 -18.58 -14.48
CA ALA A 168 -0.19 -18.30 -14.54
C ALA A 168 0.61 -19.45 -15.18
N LYS A 169 0.31 -20.71 -14.79
CA LYS A 169 0.95 -21.91 -15.37
C LYS A 169 0.68 -22.00 -16.87
N LYS A 170 -0.58 -21.85 -17.28
CA LYS A 170 -0.98 -21.92 -18.71
C LYS A 170 -0.30 -20.83 -19.55
N ALA A 171 -0.14 -19.66 -18.96
CA ALA A 171 0.47 -18.52 -19.61
C ALA A 171 1.98 -18.72 -19.81
N LEU A 172 2.72 -19.17 -18.77
CA LEU A 172 4.14 -19.49 -18.88
C LEU A 172 4.39 -20.61 -19.88
N LEU A 173 3.53 -21.64 -19.86
CA LEU A 173 3.62 -22.74 -20.81
C LEU A 173 3.46 -22.24 -22.25
N ARG A 174 2.50 -21.35 -22.50
CA ARG A 174 2.29 -20.74 -23.82
C ARG A 174 3.50 -19.93 -24.27
N TRP A 175 4.12 -19.16 -23.38
CA TRP A 175 5.33 -18.40 -23.72
C TRP A 175 6.49 -19.32 -24.11
N VAL A 176 6.72 -20.40 -23.36
CA VAL A 176 7.76 -21.39 -23.71
C VAL A 176 7.45 -22.04 -25.06
N GLN A 177 6.21 -22.45 -25.29
CA GLN A 177 5.79 -23.04 -26.56
C GLN A 177 6.00 -22.08 -27.74
N CYS A 178 5.67 -20.80 -27.60
CA CYS A 178 5.93 -19.79 -28.63
C CYS A 178 7.43 -19.56 -28.85
N THR A 179 8.22 -19.51 -27.77
CA THR A 179 9.68 -19.32 -27.81
C THR A 179 10.38 -20.50 -28.49
N ALA A 180 9.90 -21.72 -28.25
CA ALA A 180 10.42 -22.95 -28.83
C ALA A 180 9.89 -23.22 -30.26
N ALA A 181 8.77 -22.60 -30.68
CA ALA A 181 8.06 -22.92 -31.93
C ALA A 181 8.90 -22.75 -33.22
N LYS A 182 9.96 -21.94 -33.22
CA LYS A 182 10.87 -21.81 -34.38
C LYS A 182 11.69 -23.06 -34.64
N TYR A 183 11.95 -23.87 -33.61
CA TYR A 183 12.83 -25.03 -33.68
C TYR A 183 11.96 -26.28 -33.81
N HIS A 184 11.70 -26.67 -35.07
CA HIS A 184 10.82 -27.79 -35.40
C HIS A 184 11.31 -29.08 -34.71
N GLY A 185 10.49 -29.61 -33.79
CA GLY A 185 10.68 -30.93 -33.18
C GLY A 185 10.62 -31.01 -31.65
N ILE A 186 10.51 -29.89 -30.92
CA ILE A 186 10.51 -29.88 -29.45
C ILE A 186 9.17 -29.42 -28.91
N GLU A 187 8.42 -30.33 -28.29
CA GLU A 187 7.06 -30.07 -27.79
C GLU A 187 7.04 -30.01 -26.25
N VAL A 188 7.02 -28.80 -25.67
CA VAL A 188 6.92 -28.62 -24.22
C VAL A 188 5.46 -28.66 -23.78
N LYS A 189 5.07 -29.69 -23.00
CA LYS A 189 3.67 -29.95 -22.59
C LYS A 189 3.38 -29.58 -21.13
N ASP A 190 4.41 -29.55 -20.29
CA ASP A 190 4.30 -29.38 -18.85
C ASP A 190 5.52 -28.64 -18.27
N PHE A 191 5.59 -28.54 -16.94
CA PHE A 191 6.76 -28.07 -16.21
C PHE A 191 7.42 -29.20 -15.41
N GLY A 192 7.31 -30.45 -15.88
CA GLY A 192 7.87 -31.62 -15.23
C GLY A 192 8.66 -32.44 -16.24
N PRO A 193 8.17 -33.61 -16.69
CA PRO A 193 8.89 -34.49 -17.60
C PRO A 193 9.40 -33.84 -18.90
N SER A 194 8.70 -32.83 -19.44
CA SER A 194 9.12 -32.13 -20.67
C SER A 194 10.47 -31.39 -20.55
N TRP A 195 11.00 -31.22 -19.33
CA TRP A 195 12.24 -30.50 -19.05
C TRP A 195 13.39 -31.39 -18.59
N ARG A 196 13.11 -32.69 -18.36
CA ARG A 196 14.04 -33.65 -17.76
C ARG A 196 15.32 -33.84 -18.59
N ASP A 197 15.18 -33.85 -19.91
CA ASP A 197 16.28 -34.10 -20.85
C ASP A 197 17.18 -32.87 -21.10
N GLY A 198 16.85 -31.72 -20.52
CA GLY A 198 17.56 -30.45 -20.69
C GLY A 198 17.35 -29.79 -22.06
N VAL A 199 16.72 -30.46 -23.03
CA VAL A 199 16.56 -29.97 -24.40
C VAL A 199 15.66 -28.74 -24.43
N ALA A 200 14.60 -28.72 -23.61
CA ALA A 200 13.72 -27.55 -23.46
C ALA A 200 14.46 -26.31 -22.92
N PHE A 201 15.37 -26.48 -21.95
CA PHE A 201 16.18 -25.37 -21.44
C PHE A 201 17.15 -24.85 -22.50
N GLN A 202 17.84 -25.75 -23.20
CA GLN A 202 18.75 -25.41 -24.30
C GLN A 202 18.02 -24.66 -25.43
N THR A 203 16.79 -25.06 -25.74
CA THR A 203 15.97 -24.38 -26.75
C THR A 203 15.62 -22.96 -26.34
N VAL A 204 15.28 -22.74 -25.06
CA VAL A 204 15.00 -21.40 -24.55
C VAL A 204 16.26 -20.52 -24.61
N VAL A 205 17.43 -21.06 -24.24
CA VAL A 205 18.72 -20.35 -24.34
C VAL A 205 19.03 -20.01 -25.80
N HIS A 206 18.93 -20.99 -26.70
CA HIS A 206 19.16 -20.84 -28.13
C HIS A 206 18.19 -19.82 -28.76
N ALA A 207 16.92 -19.82 -28.35
CA ALA A 207 15.94 -18.84 -28.83
C ALA A 207 16.27 -17.40 -28.42
N ILE A 208 16.93 -17.21 -27.27
CA ILE A 208 17.37 -15.91 -26.74
C ILE A 208 18.66 -15.46 -27.43
N ARG A 209 19.62 -16.37 -27.56
CA ARG A 209 20.92 -16.12 -28.19
C ARG A 209 21.35 -17.36 -29.00
N PRO A 210 21.08 -17.38 -30.31
CA PRO A 210 21.31 -18.57 -31.14
C PRO A 210 22.76 -19.03 -31.21
N ASP A 211 23.71 -18.11 -31.13
CA ASP A 211 25.16 -18.36 -31.20
C ASP A 211 25.71 -19.18 -30.01
N LEU A 212 24.98 -19.28 -28.90
CA LEU A 212 25.45 -20.00 -27.71
C LEU A 212 25.23 -21.51 -27.75
N VAL A 213 24.32 -22.00 -28.60
CA VAL A 213 23.83 -23.38 -28.53
C VAL A 213 23.74 -23.99 -29.92
N ASP A 214 24.40 -25.13 -30.11
CA ASP A 214 24.21 -25.98 -31.28
C ASP A 214 23.21 -27.09 -30.98
N MET A 215 21.99 -26.95 -31.52
CA MET A 215 20.90 -27.89 -31.30
C MET A 215 21.16 -29.30 -31.86
N GLU A 216 22.05 -29.46 -32.85
CA GLU A 216 22.43 -30.78 -33.36
C GLU A 216 23.29 -31.56 -32.37
N VAL A 217 24.11 -30.85 -31.59
CA VAL A 217 24.92 -31.45 -30.54
C VAL A 217 24.06 -31.79 -29.31
N VAL A 218 23.15 -30.89 -28.92
CA VAL A 218 22.24 -31.06 -27.78
C VAL A 218 21.44 -32.36 -27.88
N ARG A 219 20.95 -32.73 -29.07
CA ARG A 219 20.16 -33.97 -29.27
C ARG A 219 20.95 -35.26 -29.05
N ARG A 220 22.28 -35.21 -29.05
CA ARG A 220 23.17 -36.38 -28.91
C ARG A 220 23.80 -36.51 -27.52
N ARG A 221 23.66 -35.49 -26.66
CA ARG A 221 24.22 -35.44 -25.30
C ARG A 221 23.28 -36.08 -24.27
N SER A 222 23.85 -36.44 -23.11
CA SER A 222 23.05 -36.91 -21.98
C SER A 222 22.23 -35.79 -21.33
N ASN A 223 21.16 -36.15 -20.61
CA ASN A 223 20.31 -35.20 -19.88
C ASN A 223 21.13 -34.30 -18.95
N LYS A 224 22.05 -34.90 -18.19
CA LYS A 224 22.87 -34.19 -17.19
C LYS A 224 23.79 -33.16 -17.84
N GLU A 225 24.40 -33.50 -18.98
CA GLU A 225 25.24 -32.56 -19.74
C GLU A 225 24.42 -31.41 -20.31
N ASN A 226 23.25 -31.70 -20.90
CA ASN A 226 22.37 -30.67 -21.46
C ASN A 226 21.87 -29.70 -20.38
N LEU A 227 21.51 -30.19 -19.20
CA LEU A 227 21.06 -29.38 -18.07
C LEU A 227 22.19 -28.52 -17.52
N GLU A 228 23.38 -29.11 -17.29
CA GLU A 228 24.54 -28.38 -16.74
C GLU A 228 24.95 -27.23 -17.66
N GLU A 229 25.06 -27.48 -18.97
CA GLU A 229 25.44 -26.46 -19.94
C GLU A 229 24.36 -25.37 -20.05
N ALA A 230 23.07 -25.72 -20.09
CA ALA A 230 22.00 -24.73 -20.15
C ALA A 230 22.00 -23.80 -18.92
N PHE A 231 22.24 -24.35 -17.73
CA PHE A 231 22.31 -23.58 -16.49
C PHE A 231 23.57 -22.71 -16.43
N ALA A 232 24.71 -23.23 -16.90
CA ALA A 232 25.95 -22.48 -16.99
C ALA A 232 25.86 -21.31 -17.98
N LEU A 233 25.28 -21.54 -19.17
CA LEU A 233 25.02 -20.47 -20.16
C LEU A 233 24.05 -19.43 -19.62
N ALA A 234 22.98 -19.86 -18.93
CA ALA A 234 22.04 -18.94 -18.32
C ALA A 234 22.71 -18.01 -17.29
N GLU A 235 23.60 -18.53 -16.46
CA GLU A 235 24.30 -17.74 -15.44
C GLU A 235 25.40 -16.85 -16.03
N ASN A 236 26.31 -17.43 -16.83
CA ASN A 236 27.51 -16.76 -17.32
C ASN A 236 27.23 -15.80 -18.48
N GLU A 237 26.31 -16.16 -19.38
CA GLU A 237 26.08 -15.43 -20.63
C GLU A 237 24.78 -14.61 -20.63
N LEU A 238 23.77 -15.04 -19.86
CA LEU A 238 22.45 -14.40 -19.81
C LEU A 238 22.16 -13.67 -18.48
N GLY A 239 23.05 -13.79 -17.48
CA GLY A 239 22.90 -13.16 -16.17
C GLY A 239 21.66 -13.62 -15.39
N ILE A 240 21.18 -14.84 -15.66
CA ILE A 240 20.07 -15.49 -14.96
C ILE A 240 20.65 -16.39 -13.86
N PRO A 241 20.41 -16.08 -12.57
CA PRO A 241 20.99 -16.85 -11.47
C PRO A 241 20.57 -18.33 -11.53
N ARG A 242 21.53 -19.25 -11.37
CA ARG A 242 21.26 -20.69 -11.37
C ARG A 242 20.44 -21.10 -10.15
N LEU A 243 19.17 -21.46 -10.35
CA LEU A 243 18.27 -21.89 -9.25
C LEU A 243 18.14 -23.41 -9.11
N LEU A 244 18.46 -24.16 -10.16
CA LEU A 244 18.34 -25.62 -10.22
C LEU A 244 19.70 -26.26 -10.44
N ASP A 245 19.84 -27.49 -9.99
CA ASP A 245 20.98 -28.36 -10.28
C ASP A 245 20.52 -29.51 -11.18
N PRO A 246 21.37 -30.05 -12.08
CA PRO A 246 20.95 -31.11 -13.01
C PRO A 246 20.35 -32.33 -12.32
N GLU A 247 20.86 -32.69 -11.14
CA GLU A 247 20.39 -33.82 -10.34
C GLU A 247 18.99 -33.60 -9.77
N ASP A 248 18.54 -32.34 -9.66
CA ASP A 248 17.20 -31.98 -9.18
C ASP A 248 16.14 -32.08 -10.30
N VAL A 249 16.59 -32.15 -11.56
CA VAL A 249 15.75 -32.16 -12.76
C VAL A 249 15.79 -33.50 -13.49
N ASP A 250 16.94 -34.19 -13.55
CA ASP A 250 17.05 -35.52 -14.17
C ASP A 250 16.54 -36.64 -13.24
N VAL A 251 15.27 -36.55 -12.88
CA VAL A 251 14.54 -37.52 -12.06
C VAL A 251 13.21 -37.88 -12.73
N ASP A 252 12.59 -39.00 -12.34
CA ASP A 252 11.36 -39.47 -13.01
C ASP A 252 10.19 -38.50 -12.93
N LYS A 253 10.10 -37.72 -11.84
CA LYS A 253 9.05 -36.73 -11.62
C LYS A 253 9.62 -35.43 -11.06
N PRO A 254 10.18 -34.57 -11.93
CA PRO A 254 10.76 -33.29 -11.53
C PRO A 254 9.69 -32.40 -10.88
N ASP A 255 10.10 -31.58 -9.91
CA ASP A 255 9.17 -30.71 -9.20
C ASP A 255 8.73 -29.52 -10.08
N GLU A 256 7.44 -29.48 -10.41
CA GLU A 256 6.90 -28.47 -11.32
C GLU A 256 7.06 -27.03 -10.80
N LYS A 257 6.96 -26.83 -9.48
CA LYS A 257 7.08 -25.48 -8.91
C LYS A 257 8.50 -24.95 -9.05
N SER A 258 9.49 -25.82 -8.85
CA SER A 258 10.91 -25.49 -8.95
C SER A 258 11.27 -25.16 -10.41
N ILE A 259 10.82 -25.96 -11.38
CA ILE A 259 11.01 -25.68 -12.81
C ILE A 259 10.30 -24.38 -13.21
N MET A 260 9.02 -24.20 -12.84
CA MET A 260 8.29 -22.95 -13.12
C MET A 260 9.01 -21.72 -12.57
N THR A 261 9.54 -21.82 -11.34
CA THR A 261 10.25 -20.71 -10.68
C THR A 261 11.49 -20.30 -11.46
N TYR A 262 12.23 -21.27 -12.01
CA TYR A 262 13.43 -21.02 -12.78
C TYR A 262 13.12 -20.52 -14.20
N VAL A 263 12.21 -21.18 -14.92
CA VAL A 263 11.79 -20.76 -16.28
C VAL A 263 11.19 -19.35 -16.28
N ALA A 264 10.48 -18.97 -15.21
CA ALA A 264 9.98 -17.60 -15.06
C ALA A 264 11.09 -16.53 -15.00
N GLN A 265 12.33 -16.88 -14.63
CA GLN A 265 13.46 -15.95 -14.70
C GLN A 265 13.87 -15.66 -16.15
N PHE A 266 13.85 -16.67 -17.03
CA PHE A 266 14.12 -16.48 -18.46
C PHE A 266 13.13 -15.50 -19.07
N LEU A 267 11.84 -15.68 -18.81
CA LEU A 267 10.82 -14.73 -19.26
C LEU A 267 11.02 -13.32 -18.67
N LYS A 268 11.41 -13.22 -17.40
CA LYS A 268 11.63 -11.93 -16.73
C LYS A 268 12.81 -11.17 -17.34
N HIS A 269 13.90 -11.86 -17.64
CA HIS A 269 15.12 -11.25 -18.20
C HIS A 269 14.99 -11.03 -19.72
N TYR A 270 14.35 -11.97 -20.42
CA TYR A 270 14.20 -12.01 -21.88
C TYR A 270 12.74 -12.28 -22.28
N PRO A 271 11.85 -11.29 -22.14
CA PRO A 271 10.44 -11.46 -22.50
C PRO A 271 10.22 -11.75 -23.99
N ASN A 272 11.12 -11.25 -24.86
CA ASN A 272 11.12 -11.43 -26.32
C ASN A 272 12.50 -11.90 -26.82
N PRO A 273 12.73 -13.22 -26.95
CA PRO A 273 14.03 -13.81 -27.30
C PRO A 273 14.59 -13.42 -28.69
N HIS A 274 13.75 -12.93 -29.63
CA HIS A 274 14.10 -12.82 -31.06
C HIS A 274 14.67 -11.47 -31.53
N HIS A 275 15.32 -10.69 -30.67
CA HIS A 275 15.98 -9.43 -31.05
C HIS A 275 17.45 -9.38 -30.60
N SER A 276 18.22 -10.42 -30.89
CA SER A 276 19.68 -10.34 -30.93
C SER A 276 20.14 -10.07 -32.36
N GLU A 277 21.05 -9.12 -32.46
CA GLU A 277 21.54 -8.50 -33.69
C GLU A 277 22.45 -9.47 -34.46
N THR A 278 21.96 -10.08 -35.55
CA THR A 278 22.79 -10.49 -36.69
C THR A 278 21.92 -10.93 -37.87
N ASP A 279 22.39 -10.53 -39.05
CA ASP A 279 21.99 -10.90 -40.40
C ASP A 279 20.81 -10.18 -41.07
N GLY A 280 21.19 -9.43 -42.11
CA GLY A 280 20.31 -8.81 -43.07
C GLY A 280 19.99 -9.76 -44.22
N GLN A 281 18.91 -9.45 -44.93
CA GLN A 281 18.56 -10.00 -46.25
C GLN A 281 18.39 -11.52 -46.31
N GLN A 282 17.18 -11.99 -46.00
CA GLN A 282 16.36 -12.94 -46.79
C GLN A 282 15.36 -13.64 -45.87
N ASP A 283 14.12 -13.15 -45.85
CA ASP A 283 12.91 -13.99 -45.86
C ASP A 283 11.67 -13.10 -45.93
N GLU A 284 11.34 -12.67 -47.14
CA GLU A 284 10.16 -11.85 -47.46
C GLU A 284 9.04 -12.67 -48.13
N LEU A 285 8.95 -14.00 -47.93
CA LEU A 285 8.08 -14.79 -48.82
C LEU A 285 7.14 -15.85 -48.25
N LEU A 286 6.99 -16.07 -46.93
CA LEU A 286 6.05 -17.11 -46.46
C LEU A 286 5.24 -16.80 -45.18
N LEU A 287 4.78 -15.57 -44.95
CA LEU A 287 3.69 -15.34 -43.98
C LEU A 287 2.80 -14.12 -44.32
N GLY A 288 2.08 -14.21 -45.44
CA GLY A 288 1.19 -13.16 -45.95
C GLY A 288 -0.14 -12.95 -45.18
N SER A 289 -0.15 -12.92 -43.83
CA SER A 289 -1.41 -12.66 -43.10
C SER A 289 -1.28 -11.98 -41.72
N ILE A 290 -0.16 -11.30 -41.41
CA ILE A 290 -0.05 -10.48 -40.20
C ILE A 290 0.46 -9.09 -40.58
N PRO A 291 -0.21 -7.98 -40.21
CA PRO A 291 0.19 -6.64 -40.64
C PRO A 291 1.58 -6.25 -40.11
N THR A 292 2.48 -5.93 -41.03
CA THR A 292 3.91 -5.57 -40.85
C THR A 292 4.17 -4.31 -40.02
N PHE A 293 3.14 -3.63 -39.50
CA PHE A 293 3.28 -2.35 -38.78
C PHE A 293 3.81 -2.49 -37.34
N ALA A 294 3.79 -3.69 -36.74
CA ALA A 294 3.94 -3.84 -35.28
C ALA A 294 5.32 -4.31 -34.78
N LEU A 295 6.25 -4.69 -35.67
CA LEU A 295 7.57 -5.25 -35.27
C LEU A 295 8.71 -4.21 -35.28
N SER A 296 8.47 -2.98 -35.70
CA SER A 296 9.47 -1.91 -35.77
C SER A 296 9.38 -0.90 -34.61
N VAL A 297 8.20 -0.80 -33.99
CA VAL A 297 7.81 0.33 -33.13
C VAL A 297 8.66 0.51 -31.86
N PRO A 298 9.07 -0.52 -31.08
CA PRO A 298 9.88 -0.30 -29.87
C PRO A 298 11.35 0.08 -30.12
N ARG A 299 11.92 -0.36 -31.26
CA ARG A 299 13.30 0.00 -31.68
C ARG A 299 13.31 1.38 -32.31
N GLU A 300 12.29 1.69 -33.11
CA GLU A 300 12.04 3.03 -33.64
C GLU A 300 11.74 4.04 -32.54
N GLU A 301 10.92 3.70 -31.54
CA GLU A 301 10.61 4.58 -30.41
C GLU A 301 11.86 4.90 -29.57
N ARG A 302 12.68 3.90 -29.23
CA ARG A 302 13.96 4.15 -28.55
C ARG A 302 14.95 4.94 -29.40
N LYS A 303 14.92 4.78 -30.73
CA LYS A 303 15.72 5.58 -31.65
C LYS A 303 15.20 7.03 -31.71
N MET A 304 13.90 7.22 -31.82
CA MET A 304 13.22 8.51 -31.80
C MET A 304 13.46 9.26 -30.48
N LEU A 305 13.42 8.57 -29.34
CA LEU A 305 13.74 9.16 -28.03
C LEU A 305 15.21 9.61 -27.94
N ARG A 306 16.15 8.82 -28.49
CA ARG A 306 17.57 9.20 -28.56
C ARG A 306 17.80 10.40 -29.49
N GLU A 307 17.20 10.39 -30.68
CA GLU A 307 17.25 11.51 -31.61
C GLU A 307 16.62 12.78 -31.02
N LEU A 308 15.50 12.63 -30.31
CA LEU A 308 14.85 13.72 -29.62
C LEU A 308 15.73 14.31 -28.52
N LYS A 309 16.40 13.47 -27.72
CA LYS A 309 17.37 13.92 -26.72
C LYS A 309 18.50 14.72 -27.37
N VAL A 310 19.09 14.22 -28.46
CA VAL A 310 20.15 14.92 -29.19
C VAL A 310 19.67 16.27 -29.73
N PHE A 311 18.45 16.31 -30.29
CA PHE A 311 17.82 17.56 -30.71
C PHE A 311 17.69 18.56 -29.55
N LEU A 312 17.22 18.12 -28.38
CA LEU A 312 17.04 18.98 -27.20
C LEU A 312 18.39 19.48 -26.66
N ASP A 313 19.41 18.62 -26.58
CA ASP A 313 20.76 19.01 -26.14
C ASP A 313 21.42 19.98 -27.16
N GLN A 314 21.06 19.90 -28.45
CA GLN A 314 21.48 20.87 -29.46
C GLN A 314 20.73 22.20 -29.32
N LEU A 315 19.40 22.14 -29.18
CA LEU A 315 18.53 23.30 -28.98
C LEU A 315 18.95 24.09 -27.72
N GLU A 316 19.29 23.42 -26.62
CA GLU A 316 19.80 24.07 -25.41
C GLU A 316 21.07 24.89 -25.69
N ARG A 317 22.03 24.32 -26.45
CA ARG A 317 23.29 24.99 -26.81
C ARG A 317 23.06 26.18 -27.75
N ASP A 318 22.13 26.06 -28.68
CA ASP A 318 21.82 27.13 -29.62
C ASP A 318 21.07 28.28 -28.94
N VAL A 319 20.16 27.99 -28.02
CA VAL A 319 19.51 28.97 -27.16
C VAL A 319 20.55 29.74 -26.33
N LEU A 320 21.49 29.03 -25.71
CA LEU A 320 22.60 29.62 -24.95
C LEU A 320 23.44 30.59 -25.79
N ARG A 321 23.78 30.20 -27.02
CA ARG A 321 24.54 31.04 -27.94
C ARG A 321 23.76 32.28 -28.34
N ALA A 322 22.48 32.13 -28.66
CA ALA A 322 21.62 33.25 -29.05
C ALA A 322 21.38 34.22 -27.88
N GLN A 323 21.25 33.72 -26.65
CA GLN A 323 21.12 34.54 -25.45
C GLN A 323 22.36 35.41 -25.20
N GLY A 324 23.56 34.88 -25.46
CA GLY A 324 24.83 35.59 -25.30
C GLY A 324 25.20 36.54 -26.45
N ALA A 325 24.46 36.53 -27.56
CA ALA A 325 24.75 37.40 -28.69
C ALA A 325 24.45 38.88 -28.38
N GLU A 326 25.28 39.78 -28.90
CA GLU A 326 25.00 41.23 -28.87
C GLU A 326 23.90 41.57 -29.88
N GLY A 327 22.98 42.45 -29.49
CA GLY A 327 21.82 42.83 -30.31
C GLY A 327 20.84 43.68 -29.53
N ASN A 328 19.96 44.40 -30.25
CA ASN A 328 18.89 45.17 -29.63
C ASN A 328 17.80 44.24 -29.06
N LEU A 329 16.92 44.79 -28.21
CA LEU A 329 15.90 43.99 -27.53
C LEU A 329 14.89 43.33 -28.49
N THR A 330 14.55 44.01 -29.59
CA THR A 330 13.64 43.49 -30.62
C THR A 330 14.19 42.22 -31.27
N ASP A 331 15.45 42.25 -31.71
CA ASP A 331 16.10 41.11 -32.36
C ASP A 331 16.24 39.94 -31.39
N LYS A 332 16.58 40.22 -30.13
CA LYS A 332 16.66 39.21 -29.07
C LYS A 332 15.31 38.56 -28.78
N TYR A 333 14.23 39.34 -28.75
CA TYR A 333 12.88 38.82 -28.52
C TYR A 333 12.39 37.96 -29.71
N GLN A 334 12.69 38.38 -30.95
CA GLN A 334 12.38 37.60 -32.15
C GLN A 334 13.12 36.26 -32.19
N ALA A 335 14.40 36.25 -31.80
CA ALA A 335 15.18 35.02 -31.65
C ALA A 335 14.55 34.09 -30.60
N PHE A 336 14.21 34.62 -29.42
CA PHE A 336 13.51 33.87 -28.37
C PHE A 336 12.21 33.24 -28.88
N LYS A 337 11.34 34.02 -29.55
CA LYS A 337 10.09 33.51 -30.11
C LYS A 337 10.32 32.39 -31.11
N SER A 338 11.32 32.54 -31.98
CA SER A 338 11.67 31.52 -32.97
C SER A 338 12.04 30.20 -32.29
N PHE A 339 12.87 30.23 -31.24
CA PHE A 339 13.22 29.03 -30.46
C PHE A 339 12.03 28.47 -29.68
N ARG A 340 11.18 29.33 -29.11
CA ARG A 340 9.96 28.91 -28.40
C ARG A 340 9.00 28.17 -29.34
N VAL A 341 8.81 28.67 -30.56
CA VAL A 341 7.99 27.99 -31.58
C VAL A 341 8.58 26.63 -31.95
N GLN A 342 9.89 26.54 -32.16
CA GLN A 342 10.56 25.26 -32.43
C GLN A 342 10.37 24.26 -31.27
N TYR A 343 10.53 24.73 -30.03
CA TYR A 343 10.32 23.94 -28.81
C TYR A 343 8.88 23.42 -28.73
N GLU A 344 7.87 24.28 -28.84
CA GLU A 344 6.46 23.89 -28.73
C GLU A 344 6.02 22.98 -29.88
N MET A 345 6.49 23.25 -31.10
CA MET A 345 6.20 22.41 -32.27
C MET A 345 6.79 21.01 -32.08
N LYS A 346 8.03 20.91 -31.60
CA LYS A 346 8.66 19.61 -31.30
C LYS A 346 7.99 18.92 -30.12
N LYS A 347 7.60 19.66 -29.08
CA LYS A 347 6.89 19.13 -27.91
C LYS A 347 5.56 18.50 -28.34
N LYS A 348 4.75 19.23 -29.11
CA LYS A 348 3.47 18.73 -29.64
C LYS A 348 3.63 17.48 -30.51
N GLN A 349 4.69 17.40 -31.31
CA GLN A 349 4.99 16.22 -32.14
C GLN A 349 5.39 14.99 -31.31
N THR A 350 5.94 15.20 -30.11
CA THR A 350 6.61 14.14 -29.32
C THR A 350 5.94 13.86 -27.97
N ASP A 351 4.89 14.60 -27.62
CA ASP A 351 4.09 14.44 -26.40
C ASP A 351 3.56 13.00 -26.21
N PRO A 352 3.07 12.30 -27.26
CA PRO A 352 2.65 10.91 -27.13
C PRO A 352 3.80 9.95 -26.74
N LEU A 353 5.04 10.27 -27.14
CA LEU A 353 6.24 9.45 -26.87
C LEU A 353 6.70 9.51 -25.41
N LEU A 354 6.20 10.50 -24.65
CA LEU A 354 6.53 10.72 -23.24
C LEU A 354 5.44 10.25 -22.29
N GLN A 355 4.36 9.65 -22.81
CA GLN A 355 3.37 9.01 -21.96
C GLN A 355 3.97 7.77 -21.28
N PRO A 356 3.65 7.53 -20.00
CA PRO A 356 4.16 6.35 -19.29
C PRO A 356 3.75 5.09 -20.04
N VAL A 357 4.74 4.27 -20.43
CA VAL A 357 4.51 3.00 -21.13
C VAL A 357 3.72 2.01 -20.27
N ASN A 358 3.69 2.21 -18.94
CA ASN A 358 3.05 1.34 -17.96
C ASN A 358 1.94 2.05 -17.16
N LYS A 359 0.88 1.30 -16.79
CA LYS A 359 -0.22 1.75 -15.91
C LYS A 359 0.21 2.16 -14.49
N ASP A 360 1.45 1.87 -14.10
CA ASP A 360 2.06 2.28 -12.82
C ASP A 360 2.61 3.73 -12.86
N GLY A 361 2.48 4.45 -13.99
CA GLY A 361 2.88 5.85 -14.13
C GLY A 361 4.39 6.10 -14.22
N LYS A 362 5.22 5.04 -14.25
CA LYS A 362 6.69 5.16 -14.33
C LYS A 362 7.18 5.22 -15.77
N LEU A 363 8.02 6.21 -16.06
CA LEU A 363 8.71 6.40 -17.33
C LEU A 363 9.83 5.35 -17.51
N SER A 364 10.14 5.01 -18.77
CA SER A 364 11.37 4.28 -19.10
C SER A 364 12.62 5.14 -18.84
N VAL A 365 13.81 4.53 -18.78
CA VAL A 365 15.07 5.28 -18.61
C VAL A 365 15.26 6.30 -19.74
N ASP A 366 15.01 5.91 -20.99
CA ASP A 366 15.12 6.80 -22.15
C ASP A 366 14.09 7.94 -22.09
N GLN A 367 12.84 7.64 -21.73
CA GLN A 367 11.81 8.66 -21.54
C GLN A 367 12.14 9.62 -20.39
N ALA A 368 12.72 9.13 -19.29
CA ALA A 368 13.14 9.97 -18.17
C ALA A 368 14.30 10.90 -18.55
N LEU A 369 15.27 10.42 -19.34
CA LEU A 369 16.38 11.23 -19.86
C LEU A 369 15.89 12.31 -20.83
N VAL A 370 14.95 11.97 -21.72
CA VAL A 370 14.33 12.92 -22.64
C VAL A 370 13.49 13.94 -21.87
N LYS A 371 12.70 13.51 -20.88
CA LYS A 371 11.94 14.40 -20.00
C LYS A 371 12.85 15.37 -19.26
N GLN A 372 13.98 14.89 -18.72
CA GLN A 372 14.98 15.76 -18.09
C GLN A 372 15.55 16.80 -19.08
N ALA A 373 15.82 16.42 -20.33
CA ALA A 373 16.28 17.35 -21.35
C ALA A 373 15.20 18.39 -21.71
N TRP A 374 13.92 17.99 -21.78
CA TRP A 374 12.80 18.91 -21.92
C TRP A 374 12.74 19.91 -20.76
N ASP A 375 12.85 19.43 -19.52
CA ASP A 375 12.83 20.27 -18.33
C ASP A 375 13.98 21.30 -18.33
N ARG A 376 15.19 20.90 -18.77
CA ARG A 376 16.33 21.83 -18.94
C ARG A 376 16.06 22.91 -19.97
N VAL A 377 15.60 22.55 -21.17
CA VAL A 377 15.31 23.52 -22.23
C VAL A 377 14.14 24.43 -21.83
N SER A 378 13.11 23.87 -21.20
CA SER A 378 11.96 24.61 -20.66
C SER A 378 12.40 25.66 -19.65
N ALA A 379 13.22 25.26 -18.67
CA ALA A 379 13.77 26.17 -17.66
C ALA A 379 14.62 27.27 -18.31
N ARG A 380 15.46 26.91 -19.29
CA ARG A 380 16.30 27.88 -20.02
C ARG A 380 15.47 28.91 -20.78
N LEU A 381 14.45 28.48 -21.52
CA LEU A 381 13.56 29.37 -22.27
C LEU A 381 12.78 30.27 -21.32
N LEU A 382 12.31 29.74 -20.19
CA LEU A 382 11.64 30.53 -19.16
C LEU A 382 12.56 31.60 -18.57
N ASP A 383 13.79 31.25 -18.19
CA ASP A 383 14.77 32.20 -17.66
C ASP A 383 15.11 33.28 -18.68
N TRP A 384 15.26 32.93 -19.95
CA TRP A 384 15.49 33.90 -21.02
C TRP A 384 14.30 34.84 -21.20
N HIS A 385 13.07 34.32 -21.18
CA HIS A 385 11.85 35.13 -21.26
C HIS A 385 11.75 36.11 -20.07
N ILE A 386 11.99 35.62 -18.85
CA ILE A 386 12.01 36.44 -17.63
C ILE A 386 13.04 37.57 -17.77
N HIS A 387 14.23 37.26 -18.30
CA HIS A 387 15.27 38.26 -18.50
C HIS A 387 14.88 39.30 -19.56
N LEU A 388 14.29 38.88 -20.69
CA LEU A 388 13.81 39.79 -21.74
C LEU A 388 12.73 40.73 -21.22
N ASP A 389 11.77 40.22 -20.45
CA ASP A 389 10.71 41.02 -19.84
C ASP A 389 11.25 41.97 -18.79
N LYS A 390 12.17 41.51 -17.91
CA LYS A 390 12.83 42.37 -16.91
C LYS A 390 13.67 43.48 -17.52
N SER A 391 14.18 43.28 -18.73
CA SER A 391 15.00 44.24 -19.45
C SER A 391 14.20 45.35 -20.14
N LEU A 392 12.85 45.28 -20.07
CA LEU A 392 11.99 46.32 -20.63
C LEU A 392 12.11 47.64 -19.86
N PRO A 393 11.95 48.79 -20.55
CA PRO A 393 12.15 50.11 -19.95
C PRO A 393 11.08 50.47 -18.91
N GLY A 394 11.50 51.21 -17.89
CA GLY A 394 10.62 51.80 -16.88
C GLY A 394 9.79 50.75 -16.12
N PRO A 395 8.47 50.97 -15.90
CA PRO A 395 7.64 50.07 -15.10
C PRO A 395 7.40 48.71 -15.78
N LEU A 396 7.63 48.57 -17.09
CA LEU A 396 7.42 47.31 -17.80
C LEU A 396 8.29 46.17 -17.27
N GLY A 397 9.54 46.44 -16.88
CA GLY A 397 10.42 45.41 -16.29
C GLY A 397 9.86 44.84 -14.99
N VAL A 398 9.29 45.69 -14.14
CA VAL A 398 8.63 45.29 -12.88
C VAL A 398 7.34 44.52 -13.17
N ILE A 399 6.56 44.99 -14.14
CA ILE A 399 5.31 44.35 -14.56
C ILE A 399 5.58 42.95 -15.13
N GLY A 400 6.57 42.80 -16.01
CA GLY A 400 6.96 41.51 -16.58
C GLY A 400 7.46 40.53 -15.51
N ALA A 401 8.27 40.99 -14.56
CA ALA A 401 8.71 40.18 -13.43
C ALA A 401 7.53 39.71 -12.54
N TRP A 402 6.54 40.59 -12.30
CA TRP A 402 5.33 40.22 -11.57
C TRP A 402 4.47 39.23 -12.37
N LEU A 403 4.30 39.46 -13.68
CA LEU A 403 3.48 38.63 -14.55
C LEU A 403 3.97 37.17 -14.57
N HIS A 404 5.28 36.97 -14.66
CA HIS A 404 5.88 35.63 -14.51
C HIS A 404 5.59 34.98 -13.16
N ARG A 405 5.69 35.72 -12.05
CA ARG A 405 5.35 35.17 -10.72
C ARG A 405 3.88 34.76 -10.63
N ALA A 406 2.98 35.57 -11.20
CA ALA A 406 1.56 35.27 -11.23
C ALA A 406 1.27 34.02 -12.08
N GLU A 407 1.85 33.91 -13.28
CA GLU A 407 1.69 32.72 -14.12
C GLU A 407 2.24 31.45 -13.49
N MET A 408 3.41 31.53 -12.85
CA MET A 408 3.99 30.41 -12.12
C MET A 408 3.05 29.95 -10.99
N ALA A 409 2.49 30.88 -10.22
CA ALA A 409 1.51 30.56 -9.17
C ALA A 409 0.26 29.84 -9.73
N LEU A 410 -0.23 30.24 -10.91
CA LEU A 410 -1.40 29.62 -11.54
C LEU A 410 -1.11 28.25 -12.19
N ARG A 411 0.15 27.97 -12.53
CA ARG A 411 0.59 26.72 -13.18
C ARG A 411 1.32 25.77 -12.23
N GLU A 412 1.44 26.12 -10.96
CA GLU A 412 2.17 25.31 -9.99
C GLU A 412 1.39 24.03 -9.65
N ASP A 413 2.02 22.89 -9.92
CA ASP A 413 1.56 21.60 -9.42
C ASP A 413 1.92 21.46 -7.94
N ILE A 414 0.90 21.45 -7.08
CA ILE A 414 1.10 21.31 -5.63
C ILE A 414 1.20 19.82 -5.27
N PRO A 415 2.33 19.36 -4.70
CA PRO A 415 2.51 17.96 -4.36
C PRO A 415 1.61 17.57 -3.18
N ILE A 416 0.85 16.50 -3.36
CA ILE A 416 0.07 15.86 -2.29
C ILE A 416 1.04 15.04 -1.43
N GLN A 417 1.10 15.33 -0.13
CA GLN A 417 1.94 14.62 0.83
C GLN A 417 1.27 13.34 1.30
N HIS A 418 2.03 12.47 1.96
CA HIS A 418 1.47 11.23 2.52
C HIS A 418 0.49 11.52 3.67
N ALA A 419 0.78 12.53 4.50
CA ALA A 419 -0.10 12.97 5.58
C ALA A 419 -1.06 14.08 5.11
N HIS A 420 -2.33 13.96 5.50
CA HIS A 420 -3.36 14.96 5.17
C HIS A 420 -3.07 16.33 5.83
N GLU A 421 -2.51 16.34 7.04
CA GLU A 421 -2.17 17.58 7.75
C GLU A 421 -1.07 18.36 7.02
N GLU A 422 0.00 17.66 6.61
CA GLU A 422 1.09 18.24 5.82
C GLU A 422 0.58 18.78 4.48
N THR A 423 -0.29 18.02 3.80
CA THR A 423 -0.91 18.44 2.54
C THR A 423 -1.71 19.72 2.72
N ALA A 424 -2.57 19.79 3.74
CA ALA A 424 -3.36 20.98 4.03
C ALA A 424 -2.47 22.17 4.42
N ASN A 425 -1.37 21.95 5.14
CA ASN A 425 -0.42 23.01 5.49
C ASN A 425 0.30 23.56 4.25
N VAL A 426 0.70 22.70 3.31
CA VAL A 426 1.33 23.12 2.05
C VAL A 426 0.31 23.91 1.22
N LEU A 427 -0.91 23.40 1.06
CA LEU A 427 -1.97 24.08 0.31
C LEU A 427 -2.30 25.45 0.92
N HIS A 428 -2.40 25.55 2.25
CA HIS A 428 -2.66 26.82 2.93
C HIS A 428 -1.56 27.85 2.67
N ARG A 429 -0.28 27.47 2.83
CA ARG A 429 0.84 28.38 2.53
C ARG A 429 0.84 28.83 1.08
N LYS A 430 0.54 27.92 0.15
CA LYS A 430 0.48 28.23 -1.28
C LYS A 430 -0.69 29.13 -1.62
N LEU A 431 -1.88 28.88 -1.05
CA LEU A 431 -3.05 29.73 -1.19
C LEU A 431 -2.73 31.16 -0.77
N GLU A 432 -2.13 31.36 0.42
CA GLU A 432 -1.79 32.71 0.91
C GLU A 432 -0.69 33.39 0.06
N GLN A 433 0.32 32.63 -0.38
CA GLN A 433 1.32 33.15 -1.32
C GLN A 433 0.69 33.59 -2.65
N HIS A 434 -0.21 32.79 -3.20
CA HIS A 434 -0.86 33.07 -4.48
C HIS A 434 -1.82 34.26 -4.36
N LYS A 435 -2.58 34.36 -3.26
CA LYS A 435 -3.41 35.52 -2.94
C LYS A 435 -2.57 36.80 -2.92
N GLU A 436 -1.42 36.80 -2.26
CA GLU A 436 -0.56 37.98 -2.15
C GLU A 436 0.03 38.40 -3.51
N VAL A 437 0.45 37.44 -4.34
CA VAL A 437 0.92 37.73 -5.71
C VAL A 437 -0.20 38.34 -6.56
N LEU A 438 -1.42 37.78 -6.48
CA LEU A 438 -2.56 38.18 -7.31
C LEU A 438 -3.23 39.48 -6.83
N LYS A 439 -3.04 39.86 -5.56
CA LYS A 439 -3.55 41.13 -5.00
C LYS A 439 -3.09 42.36 -5.79
N ASN A 440 -1.89 42.31 -6.38
CA ASN A 440 -1.31 43.41 -7.14
C ASN A 440 -1.74 43.44 -8.62
N LEU A 441 -2.60 42.52 -9.07
CA LEU A 441 -3.04 42.41 -10.47
C LEU A 441 -3.50 43.74 -11.06
N GLU A 442 -4.43 44.42 -10.39
CA GLU A 442 -5.03 45.65 -10.92
C GLU A 442 -4.04 46.83 -10.92
N SER A 443 -3.13 46.86 -9.94
CA SER A 443 -2.07 47.88 -9.84
C SER A 443 -1.06 47.81 -10.99
N HIS A 444 -0.84 46.62 -11.55
CA HIS A 444 0.04 46.41 -12.71
C HIS A 444 -0.72 46.51 -14.05
N ARG A 445 -2.02 46.18 -14.05
CA ARG A 445 -2.87 46.20 -15.26
C ARG A 445 -3.04 47.61 -15.83
N GLN A 446 -3.35 48.59 -14.99
CA GLN A 446 -3.64 49.96 -15.45
C GLN A 446 -2.43 50.61 -16.16
N PRO A 447 -1.20 50.61 -15.57
CA PRO A 447 -0.02 51.14 -16.26
C PRO A 447 0.32 50.36 -17.54
N PHE A 448 0.16 49.03 -17.52
CA PHE A 448 0.42 48.20 -18.69
C PHE A 448 -0.51 48.54 -19.87
N GLN A 449 -1.81 48.72 -19.62
CA GLN A 449 -2.78 49.08 -20.67
C GLN A 449 -2.46 50.42 -21.33
N GLN A 450 -1.97 51.39 -20.56
CA GLN A 450 -1.56 52.69 -21.11
C GLN A 450 -0.33 52.51 -22.01
N ILE A 451 0.70 51.80 -21.53
CA ILE A 451 1.94 51.57 -22.28
C ILE A 451 1.70 50.72 -23.54
N HIS A 452 0.78 49.75 -23.48
CA HIS A 452 0.41 48.92 -24.64
C HIS A 452 -0.18 49.77 -25.78
N ARG A 453 -0.99 50.80 -25.45
CA ARG A 453 -1.50 51.77 -26.44
C ARG A 453 -0.39 52.66 -26.99
N ASP A 454 0.48 53.16 -26.10
CA ASP A 454 1.53 54.13 -26.44
C ASP A 454 2.72 53.49 -27.17
N ARG A 455 2.86 52.16 -27.10
CA ARG A 455 3.95 51.34 -27.69
C ARG A 455 5.37 51.79 -27.33
N SER A 456 5.49 52.62 -26.30
CA SER A 456 6.75 53.21 -25.86
C SER A 456 6.69 53.56 -24.38
N VAL A 457 7.86 53.62 -23.74
CA VAL A 457 8.01 54.09 -22.35
C VAL A 457 9.04 55.21 -22.36
N ASN A 458 8.64 56.41 -21.94
CA ASN A 458 9.51 57.59 -21.94
C ASN A 458 10.20 57.84 -23.30
N GLY A 459 9.48 57.60 -24.41
CA GLY A 459 10.01 57.74 -25.77
C GLY A 459 10.89 56.59 -26.26
N VAL A 460 11.19 55.59 -25.41
CA VAL A 460 11.88 54.36 -25.84
C VAL A 460 10.85 53.41 -26.45
N PRO A 461 10.97 53.05 -27.74
CA PRO A 461 10.06 52.11 -28.37
C PRO A 461 10.21 50.72 -27.77
N VAL A 462 9.09 50.02 -27.60
CA VAL A 462 9.06 48.65 -27.06
C VAL A 462 8.68 47.68 -28.18
N PRO A 463 9.27 46.47 -28.24
CA PRO A 463 8.91 45.48 -29.26
C PRO A 463 7.40 45.18 -29.24
N PRO A 464 6.66 45.40 -30.35
CA PRO A 464 5.20 45.29 -30.36
C PRO A 464 4.72 43.85 -30.12
N GLU A 465 5.47 42.86 -30.58
CA GLU A 465 5.16 41.45 -30.31
C GLU A 465 5.31 41.08 -28.83
N GLN A 466 6.31 41.62 -28.14
CA GLN A 466 6.50 41.38 -26.71
C GLN A 466 5.36 42.00 -25.90
N LEU A 467 4.94 43.23 -26.25
CA LEU A 467 3.78 43.86 -25.62
C LEU A 467 2.49 43.06 -25.86
N GLN A 468 2.31 42.49 -27.05
CA GLN A 468 1.15 41.67 -27.35
C GLN A 468 1.16 40.35 -26.57
N ASP A 469 2.30 39.65 -26.52
CA ASP A 469 2.45 38.42 -25.75
C ASP A 469 2.21 38.67 -24.24
N MET A 470 2.72 39.79 -23.70
CA MET A 470 2.42 40.20 -22.32
C MET A 470 0.92 40.46 -22.09
N ALA A 471 0.22 41.06 -23.06
CA ALA A 471 -1.22 41.32 -22.95
C ALA A 471 -2.05 40.03 -22.89
N GLU A 472 -1.70 39.03 -23.71
CA GLU A 472 -2.32 37.70 -23.69
C GLU A 472 -2.11 36.99 -22.36
N ARG A 473 -0.89 37.08 -21.82
CA ARG A 473 -0.53 36.54 -20.50
C ARG A 473 -1.29 37.23 -19.37
N PHE A 474 -1.45 38.56 -19.43
CA PHE A 474 -2.29 39.30 -18.50
C PHE A 474 -3.75 38.86 -18.54
N ASN A 475 -4.29 38.62 -19.74
CA ASN A 475 -5.64 38.12 -19.91
C ASN A 475 -5.79 36.73 -19.28
N PHE A 476 -4.84 35.82 -19.51
CA PHE A 476 -4.80 34.50 -18.86
C PHE A 476 -4.79 34.61 -17.33
N VAL A 477 -3.91 35.43 -16.75
CA VAL A 477 -3.85 35.62 -15.29
C VAL A 477 -5.17 36.18 -14.76
N SER A 478 -5.75 37.15 -15.48
CA SER A 478 -7.01 37.78 -15.07
C SER A 478 -8.17 36.79 -15.07
N THR A 479 -8.28 35.94 -16.10
CA THR A 479 -9.41 35.01 -16.25
C THR A 479 -9.26 33.75 -15.40
N SER A 480 -8.02 33.31 -15.14
CA SER A 480 -7.75 32.05 -14.44
C SER A 480 -7.52 32.20 -12.93
N SER A 481 -7.20 33.41 -12.45
CA SER A 481 -6.86 33.67 -11.03
C SER A 481 -7.96 33.25 -10.05
N HIS A 482 -9.20 33.63 -10.32
CA HIS A 482 -10.31 33.36 -9.40
C HIS A 482 -10.59 31.86 -9.28
N ALA A 483 -10.68 31.15 -10.41
CA ALA A 483 -10.91 29.70 -10.43
C ALA A 483 -9.77 28.94 -9.73
N HIS A 484 -8.51 29.38 -9.92
CA HIS A 484 -7.36 28.79 -9.23
C HIS A 484 -7.45 28.92 -7.71
N LEU A 485 -7.77 30.11 -7.21
CA LEU A 485 -7.87 30.36 -5.77
C LEU A 485 -9.01 29.56 -5.14
N ILE A 486 -10.18 29.50 -5.80
CA ILE A 486 -11.32 28.69 -5.34
C ILE A 486 -10.93 27.21 -5.25
N LYS A 487 -10.25 26.69 -6.28
CA LYS A 487 -9.76 25.32 -6.29
C LYS A 487 -8.83 25.06 -5.11
N LEU A 488 -7.83 25.91 -4.90
CA LEU A 488 -6.88 25.75 -3.79
C LEU A 488 -7.53 25.81 -2.42
N GLU A 489 -8.48 26.72 -2.21
CA GLU A 489 -9.23 26.85 -0.96
C GLU A 489 -10.07 25.60 -0.67
N PHE A 490 -10.78 25.06 -1.67
CA PHE A 490 -11.50 23.80 -1.52
C PHE A 490 -10.58 22.64 -1.15
N TRP A 491 -9.45 22.48 -1.86
CA TRP A 491 -8.51 21.38 -1.59
C TRP A 491 -7.87 21.52 -0.21
N GLU A 492 -7.52 22.73 0.23
CA GLU A 492 -6.99 22.98 1.57
C GLU A 492 -8.00 22.53 2.64
N MET A 493 -9.24 23.00 2.55
CA MET A 493 -10.30 22.65 3.49
C MET A 493 -10.62 21.15 3.50
N LYS A 494 -10.60 20.52 2.31
CA LYS A 494 -10.80 19.08 2.16
C LYS A 494 -9.76 18.29 2.94
N TYR A 495 -8.47 18.57 2.74
CA TYR A 495 -7.40 17.87 3.45
C TYR A 495 -7.35 18.25 4.93
N ARG A 496 -7.73 19.48 5.31
CA ARG A 496 -7.87 19.91 6.70
C ARG A 496 -8.86 19.05 7.46
N LEU A 497 -10.03 18.81 6.88
CA LEU A 497 -11.05 17.94 7.46
C LEU A 497 -10.59 16.49 7.54
N MET A 498 -9.97 15.97 6.47
CA MET A 498 -9.43 14.60 6.49
C MET A 498 -8.38 14.40 7.59
N ALA A 499 -7.50 15.40 7.80
CA ALA A 499 -6.52 15.38 8.89
C ALA A 499 -7.21 15.36 10.27
N PHE A 500 -8.26 16.18 10.44
CA PHE A 500 -9.04 16.22 11.66
C PHE A 500 -9.70 14.86 11.97
N LEU A 501 -10.30 14.21 10.97
CA LEU A 501 -10.91 12.88 11.13
C LEU A 501 -9.88 11.81 11.48
N MET A 502 -8.70 11.82 10.85
CA MET A 502 -7.63 10.89 11.21
C MET A 502 -7.14 11.09 12.65
N LEU A 503 -7.03 12.34 13.10
CA LEU A 503 -6.69 12.65 14.49
C LEU A 503 -7.75 12.11 15.45
N ALA A 504 -9.03 12.33 15.12
CA ALA A 504 -10.17 11.82 15.88
C ALA A 504 -10.12 10.29 16.02
N GLU A 505 -9.92 9.57 14.91
CA GLU A 505 -9.80 8.10 14.89
C GLU A 505 -8.59 7.61 15.68
N SER A 506 -7.44 8.29 15.54
CA SER A 506 -6.23 7.94 16.29
C SER A 506 -6.43 8.11 17.79
N LYS A 507 -7.09 9.19 18.22
CA LYS A 507 -7.39 9.43 19.64
C LYS A 507 -8.40 8.44 20.17
N LEU A 508 -9.46 8.16 19.42
CA LEU A 508 -10.43 7.14 19.79
C LEU A 508 -9.73 5.80 20.05
N LYS A 509 -8.90 5.31 19.12
CA LYS A 509 -8.10 4.08 19.27
C LYS A 509 -7.23 4.07 20.54
N SER A 510 -6.71 5.22 20.95
CA SER A 510 -5.91 5.34 22.17
C SER A 510 -6.73 5.28 23.47
N TRP A 511 -8.03 5.55 23.40
CA TRP A 511 -8.92 5.51 24.56
C TRP A 511 -9.71 4.20 24.68
N ILE A 512 -10.06 3.55 23.56
CA ILE A 512 -10.79 2.27 23.56
C ILE A 512 -9.89 1.03 23.75
N ILE A 513 -8.84 1.19 24.56
CA ILE A 513 -7.93 0.11 24.91
C ILE A 513 -8.50 -0.75 26.05
N LYS A 514 -7.86 -1.88 26.33
CA LYS A 514 -8.07 -2.58 27.60
C LYS A 514 -7.51 -1.74 28.75
N TYR A 515 -8.27 -1.64 29.83
CA TYR A 515 -7.99 -0.69 30.91
C TYR A 515 -7.02 -1.24 31.96
N GLY A 516 -6.25 -0.33 32.57
CA GLY A 516 -5.36 -0.65 33.68
C GLY A 516 -6.05 -0.57 35.04
N ARG A 517 -5.25 -0.35 36.09
CA ARG A 517 -5.74 -0.03 37.44
C ARG A 517 -6.41 1.36 37.47
N ARG A 518 -7.23 1.60 38.49
CA ARG A 518 -8.00 2.84 38.71
C ARG A 518 -7.24 4.11 38.32
N ASP A 519 -6.08 4.37 38.92
CA ASP A 519 -5.31 5.61 38.70
C ASP A 519 -4.94 5.81 37.22
N SER A 520 -4.63 4.71 36.51
CA SER A 520 -4.34 4.76 35.06
C SER A 520 -5.58 5.11 34.24
N VAL A 521 -6.76 4.63 34.64
CA VAL A 521 -8.03 4.94 33.97
C VAL A 521 -8.45 6.39 34.26
N GLU A 522 -8.22 6.89 35.47
CA GLU A 522 -8.45 8.29 35.83
C GLU A 522 -7.56 9.23 35.00
N LEU A 523 -6.27 8.90 34.81
CA LEU A 523 -5.38 9.64 33.91
C LEU A 523 -5.89 9.63 32.46
N LEU A 524 -6.42 8.49 32.00
CA LEU A 524 -6.99 8.36 30.66
C LEU A 524 -8.25 9.24 30.50
N LEU A 525 -9.12 9.29 31.51
CA LEU A 525 -10.29 10.18 31.55
C LEU A 525 -9.88 11.65 31.54
N GLN A 526 -8.87 12.04 32.31
CA GLN A 526 -8.33 13.40 32.28
C GLN A 526 -7.75 13.76 30.91
N SER A 527 -7.04 12.83 30.27
CA SER A 527 -6.57 13.01 28.89
C SER A 527 -7.71 13.19 27.91
N TYR A 528 -8.80 12.44 28.06
CA TYR A 528 -10.01 12.58 27.24
C TYR A 528 -10.66 13.96 27.43
N LEU A 529 -10.91 14.37 28.68
CA LEU A 529 -11.56 15.66 29.01
C LEU A 529 -10.75 16.85 28.50
N THR A 530 -9.43 16.84 28.74
CA THR A 530 -8.53 17.89 28.26
C THR A 530 -8.60 18.02 26.73
N PHE A 531 -8.61 16.90 26.01
CA PHE A 531 -8.64 16.93 24.55
C PHE A 531 -10.02 17.31 23.99
N ILE A 532 -11.10 16.80 24.57
CA ILE A 532 -12.45 17.01 24.04
C ILE A 532 -13.03 18.35 24.49
N GLU A 533 -13.04 18.62 25.79
CA GLU A 533 -13.61 19.83 26.37
C GLU A 533 -12.61 20.98 26.27
N GLY A 534 -11.35 20.75 26.68
CA GLY A 534 -10.31 21.78 26.69
C GLY A 534 -9.99 22.36 25.31
N HIS A 535 -10.03 21.55 24.25
CA HIS A 535 -9.82 22.02 22.88
C HIS A 535 -11.12 22.29 22.10
N ARG A 536 -12.29 22.21 22.75
CA ARG A 536 -13.61 22.36 22.10
C ARG A 536 -13.73 21.52 20.83
N PHE A 537 -13.34 20.25 20.93
CA PHE A 537 -13.05 19.38 19.79
C PHE A 537 -14.22 19.27 18.79
N PHE A 538 -15.44 19.07 19.28
CA PHE A 538 -16.63 18.98 18.41
C PHE A 538 -16.94 20.30 17.70
N GLU A 539 -16.66 21.44 18.35
CA GLU A 539 -16.90 22.75 17.74
C GLU A 539 -15.88 23.04 16.63
N GLN A 540 -14.62 22.62 16.81
CA GLN A 540 -13.59 22.71 15.77
C GLN A 540 -14.01 21.94 14.51
N TYR A 541 -14.60 20.74 14.66
CA TYR A 541 -15.16 20.02 13.52
C TYR A 541 -16.22 20.85 12.80
N GLU A 542 -17.19 21.42 13.52
CA GLU A 542 -18.29 22.17 12.89
C GLU A 542 -17.78 23.42 12.15
N ILE A 543 -16.78 24.11 12.70
CA ILE A 543 -16.11 25.24 12.03
C ILE A 543 -15.47 24.76 10.72
N ILE A 544 -14.62 23.73 10.77
CA ILE A 544 -13.91 23.21 9.60
C ILE A 544 -14.91 22.71 8.55
N PHE A 545 -15.93 21.97 8.96
CA PHE A 545 -16.90 21.38 8.05
C PHE A 545 -17.80 22.43 7.39
N THR A 546 -18.18 23.48 8.12
CA THR A 546 -18.95 24.60 7.56
C THR A 546 -18.12 25.37 6.54
N SER A 547 -16.86 25.69 6.84
CA SER A 547 -15.94 26.33 5.89
C SER A 547 -15.71 25.46 4.65
N LEU A 548 -15.57 24.15 4.82
CA LEU A 548 -15.46 23.23 3.68
C LEU A 548 -16.71 23.25 2.81
N LYS A 549 -17.92 23.22 3.40
CA LYS A 549 -19.17 23.28 2.64
C LYS A 549 -19.27 24.55 1.81
N GLN A 550 -18.91 25.70 2.38
CA GLN A 550 -18.89 26.97 1.67
C GLN A 550 -17.89 26.93 0.51
N ALA A 551 -16.65 26.49 0.76
CA ALA A 551 -15.62 26.37 -0.28
C ALA A 551 -16.04 25.39 -1.40
N ALA A 552 -16.66 24.26 -1.03
CA ALA A 552 -17.17 23.26 -1.97
C ALA A 552 -18.31 23.81 -2.84
N GLU A 553 -19.24 24.58 -2.26
CA GLU A 553 -20.33 25.19 -3.02
C GLU A 553 -19.79 26.18 -4.07
N VAL A 554 -18.82 27.01 -3.69
CA VAL A 554 -18.18 27.95 -4.62
C VAL A 554 -17.40 27.20 -5.70
N TYR A 555 -16.64 26.16 -5.32
CA TYR A 555 -15.87 25.33 -6.25
C TYR A 555 -16.75 24.62 -7.30
N VAL A 556 -17.86 24.02 -6.87
CA VAL A 556 -18.78 23.35 -7.78
C VAL A 556 -19.41 24.33 -8.77
N LYS A 557 -19.73 25.54 -8.30
CA LYS A 557 -20.28 26.61 -9.16
C LYS A 557 -19.24 27.20 -10.11
N SER A 558 -17.95 27.10 -9.81
CA SER A 558 -16.86 27.63 -10.63
C SER A 558 -16.38 26.60 -11.66
N ASP A 559 -17.06 26.53 -12.81
CA ASP A 559 -16.60 25.83 -14.03
C ASP A 559 -16.14 24.38 -13.83
N SER A 560 -16.65 23.70 -12.79
CA SER A 560 -16.32 22.30 -12.47
C SER A 560 -17.07 21.33 -13.39
N SER A 561 -16.45 20.19 -13.72
CA SER A 561 -17.13 19.16 -14.50
C SER A 561 -18.24 18.49 -13.67
N ILE A 562 -19.23 17.89 -14.34
CA ILE A 562 -20.33 17.16 -13.67
C ILE A 562 -19.75 16.05 -12.77
N ASP A 563 -18.72 15.35 -13.25
CA ASP A 563 -18.04 14.28 -12.49
C ASP A 563 -17.32 14.82 -11.25
N GLU A 564 -16.68 15.99 -11.34
CA GLU A 564 -16.06 16.64 -10.18
C GLU A 564 -17.11 17.08 -9.16
N ALA A 565 -18.21 17.67 -9.61
CA ALA A 565 -19.31 18.09 -8.74
C ALA A 565 -19.94 16.90 -8.00
N GLU A 566 -20.17 15.78 -8.69
CA GLU A 566 -20.65 14.53 -8.09
C GLU A 566 -19.63 13.99 -7.09
N GLY A 567 -18.34 14.01 -7.43
CA GLY A 567 -17.26 13.59 -6.55
C GLY A 567 -17.18 14.41 -5.25
N VAL A 568 -17.38 15.73 -5.34
CA VAL A 568 -17.43 16.64 -4.17
C VAL A 568 -18.65 16.33 -3.31
N SER A 569 -19.83 16.19 -3.91
CA SER A 569 -21.07 15.87 -3.19
C SER A 569 -20.97 14.54 -2.45
N LYS A 570 -20.45 13.52 -3.12
CA LYS A 570 -20.18 12.20 -2.53
C LYS A 570 -19.22 12.29 -1.36
N PHE A 571 -18.10 13.00 -1.52
CA PHE A 571 -17.12 13.19 -0.45
C PHE A 571 -17.75 13.85 0.79
N LEU A 572 -18.57 14.89 0.62
CA LEU A 572 -19.25 15.56 1.73
C LEU A 572 -20.24 14.62 2.44
N SER A 573 -20.99 13.82 1.68
CA SER A 573 -21.92 12.83 2.22
C SER A 573 -21.19 11.75 3.02
N ASP A 574 -20.16 11.13 2.43
CA ASP A 574 -19.35 10.08 3.06
C ASP A 574 -18.70 10.59 4.35
N THR A 575 -18.15 11.80 4.32
CA THR A 575 -17.53 12.43 5.49
C THR A 575 -18.54 12.72 6.59
N THR A 576 -19.75 13.18 6.23
CA THR A 576 -20.82 13.41 7.21
C THR A 576 -21.21 12.11 7.91
N ALA A 577 -21.32 11.01 7.15
CA ALA A 577 -21.63 9.70 7.70
C ALA A 577 -20.49 9.17 8.61
N GLN A 578 -19.24 9.32 8.18
CA GLN A 578 -18.06 8.95 8.96
C GLN A 578 -18.02 9.72 10.29
N TRP A 579 -18.21 11.05 10.26
CA TRP A 579 -18.22 11.86 11.47
C TRP A 579 -19.36 11.49 12.40
N LYS A 580 -20.56 11.22 11.89
CA LYS A 580 -21.70 10.81 12.73
C LYS A 580 -21.36 9.59 13.57
N ASN A 581 -20.76 8.56 12.97
CA ASN A 581 -20.36 7.34 13.67
C ASN A 581 -19.21 7.61 14.64
N LEU A 582 -18.15 8.28 14.16
CA LEU A 582 -16.97 8.57 14.95
C LEU A 582 -17.29 9.45 16.18
N ALA A 583 -18.15 10.45 16.01
CA ALA A 583 -18.57 11.34 17.07
C ALA A 583 -19.48 10.65 18.10
N LEU A 584 -20.19 9.58 17.74
CA LEU A 584 -20.92 8.74 18.70
C LEU A 584 -19.95 7.90 19.54
N GLU A 585 -18.99 7.25 18.88
CA GLU A 585 -17.96 6.44 19.57
C GLU A 585 -17.09 7.30 20.49
N VAL A 586 -16.65 8.47 20.04
CA VAL A 586 -15.88 9.39 20.88
C VAL A 586 -16.69 9.82 22.11
N ARG A 587 -17.99 10.10 21.97
CA ARG A 587 -18.84 10.46 23.13
C ARG A 587 -19.02 9.31 24.11
N SER A 588 -19.09 8.06 23.65
CA SER A 588 -19.29 6.90 24.52
C SER A 588 -18.07 6.56 25.37
N VAL A 589 -16.86 6.95 24.94
CA VAL A 589 -15.62 6.76 25.70
C VAL A 589 -15.74 7.31 27.11
N ARG A 590 -16.27 8.52 27.29
CA ARG A 590 -16.42 9.14 28.61
C ARG A 590 -17.19 8.24 29.57
N SER A 591 -18.38 7.80 29.14
CA SER A 591 -19.25 6.96 29.96
C SER A 591 -18.59 5.63 30.30
N MET A 592 -17.88 5.02 29.36
CA MET A 592 -17.13 3.78 29.59
C MET A 592 -16.01 3.97 30.63
N LEU A 593 -15.25 5.06 30.54
CA LEU A 593 -14.17 5.37 31.49
C LEU A 593 -14.73 5.65 32.90
N GLU A 594 -15.79 6.45 32.99
CA GLU A 594 -16.50 6.72 34.26
C GLU A 594 -17.07 5.43 34.88
N GLU A 595 -17.62 4.53 34.06
CA GLU A 595 -18.15 3.24 34.52
C GLU A 595 -17.05 2.31 35.05
N VAL A 596 -15.88 2.27 34.40
CA VAL A 596 -14.72 1.49 34.88
C VAL A 596 -14.21 2.03 36.21
N ILE A 597 -14.12 3.36 36.36
CA ILE A 597 -13.71 3.99 37.62
C ILE A 597 -14.72 3.67 38.73
N ALA A 598 -16.01 3.80 38.47
CA ALA A 598 -17.06 3.48 39.45
C ALA A 598 -17.02 2.00 39.88
N ASN A 599 -16.75 1.08 38.95
CA ASN A 599 -16.57 -0.34 39.28
C ASN A 599 -15.30 -0.61 40.09
N TRP A 600 -14.20 0.12 39.83
CA TRP A 600 -12.99 0.05 40.67
C TRP A 600 -13.25 0.54 42.10
N GLU A 601 -13.99 1.64 42.26
CA GLU A 601 -14.38 2.15 43.58
C GLU A 601 -15.26 1.16 44.33
N LYS A 602 -16.30 0.63 43.66
CA LYS A 602 -17.20 -0.38 44.21
C LYS A 602 -16.45 -1.65 44.60
N TYR A 603 -15.59 -2.17 43.71
CA TYR A 603 -14.79 -3.36 43.98
C TYR A 603 -13.84 -3.17 45.17
N SER A 604 -13.06 -2.08 45.17
CA SER A 604 -12.08 -1.83 46.22
C SER A 604 -12.75 -1.60 47.59
N GLY A 605 -13.86 -0.87 47.61
CA GLY A 605 -14.63 -0.63 48.83
C GLY A 605 -15.26 -1.90 49.39
N THR A 606 -15.88 -2.73 48.53
CA THR A 606 -16.51 -4.00 48.94
C THR A 606 -15.48 -5.04 49.36
N VAL A 607 -14.33 -5.13 48.69
CA VAL A 607 -13.22 -6.01 49.09
C VAL A 607 -12.71 -5.62 50.48
N ALA A 608 -12.46 -4.34 50.72
CA ALA A 608 -11.93 -3.87 52.01
C ALA A 608 -12.89 -4.16 53.17
N SER A 609 -14.19 -3.88 52.99
CA SER A 609 -15.20 -4.13 54.01
C SER A 609 -15.43 -5.63 54.24
N LEU A 610 -15.54 -6.42 53.16
CA LEU A 610 -15.80 -7.85 53.24
C LEU A 610 -14.61 -8.60 53.84
N GLN A 611 -13.38 -8.20 53.52
CA GLN A 611 -12.20 -8.85 54.06
C GLN A 611 -12.08 -8.64 55.58
N ALA A 612 -12.29 -7.41 56.06
CA ALA A 612 -12.33 -7.11 57.48
C ALA A 612 -13.43 -7.92 58.20
N TRP A 613 -14.64 -7.97 57.61
CA TRP A 613 -15.73 -8.76 58.17
C TRP A 613 -15.46 -10.27 58.17
N LEU A 614 -14.84 -10.81 57.12
CA LEU A 614 -14.46 -12.22 57.05
C LEU A 614 -13.46 -12.60 58.15
N GLU A 615 -12.49 -11.73 58.44
CA GLU A 615 -11.52 -11.94 59.52
C GLU A 615 -12.20 -11.99 60.89
N ASP A 616 -13.10 -11.05 61.18
CA ASP A 616 -13.90 -11.06 62.41
C ASP A 616 -14.80 -12.29 62.47
N ALA A 617 -15.46 -12.65 61.37
CA ALA A 617 -16.36 -13.79 61.29
C ALA A 617 -15.65 -15.12 61.54
N GLU A 618 -14.44 -15.28 61.01
CA GLU A 618 -13.60 -16.47 61.21
C GLU A 618 -13.20 -16.62 62.69
N GLN A 619 -12.91 -15.52 63.40
CA GLN A 619 -12.64 -15.54 64.84
C GLN A 619 -13.89 -15.86 65.67
N MET A 620 -15.06 -15.33 65.27
CA MET A 620 -16.33 -15.56 65.96
C MET A 620 -16.79 -17.02 65.92
N LEU A 621 -16.33 -17.83 64.96
CA LEU A 621 -16.67 -19.26 64.88
C LEU A 621 -16.27 -20.06 66.14
N ASN A 622 -15.27 -19.59 66.89
CA ASN A 622 -14.79 -20.24 68.12
C ASN A 622 -15.42 -19.70 69.41
N GLN A 623 -16.36 -18.75 69.31
CA GLN A 623 -17.04 -18.14 70.46
C GLN A 623 -18.29 -18.92 70.89
N SER A 624 -18.98 -18.43 71.92
CA SER A 624 -20.25 -19.02 72.38
C SER A 624 -21.35 -18.91 71.32
N GLU A 625 -22.32 -19.83 71.34
CA GLU A 625 -23.43 -19.84 70.37
C GLU A 625 -24.21 -18.52 70.35
N ASN A 626 -24.50 -17.93 71.52
CA ASN A 626 -25.20 -16.65 71.61
C ASN A 626 -24.43 -15.51 70.92
N ALA A 627 -23.10 -15.44 71.11
CA ALA A 627 -22.27 -14.44 70.44
C ALA A 627 -22.28 -14.60 68.91
N LYS A 628 -22.31 -15.86 68.41
CA LYS A 628 -22.47 -16.13 66.97
C LYS A 628 -23.82 -15.64 66.43
N ARG A 629 -24.92 -15.88 67.16
CA ARG A 629 -26.27 -15.45 66.74
C ARG A 629 -26.32 -13.94 66.55
N ASP A 630 -25.77 -13.19 67.49
CA ASP A 630 -25.79 -11.74 67.47
C ASP A 630 -24.90 -11.18 66.34
N PHE A 631 -23.70 -11.73 66.14
CA PHE A 631 -22.79 -11.29 65.08
C PHE A 631 -23.35 -11.55 63.66
N PHE A 632 -23.93 -12.73 63.43
CA PHE A 632 -24.48 -13.09 62.11
C PHE A 632 -25.90 -12.56 61.84
N ARG A 633 -26.48 -11.75 62.74
CA ARG A 633 -27.82 -11.16 62.56
C ARG A 633 -27.96 -10.36 61.25
N ASN A 634 -26.88 -9.71 60.81
CA ASN A 634 -26.84 -8.90 59.58
C ASN A 634 -26.22 -9.63 58.38
N LEU A 635 -26.20 -10.97 58.38
CA LEU A 635 -25.59 -11.76 57.30
C LEU A 635 -26.17 -11.45 55.90
N SER A 636 -27.43 -11.05 55.80
CA SER A 636 -28.07 -10.64 54.54
C SER A 636 -27.37 -9.45 53.86
N HIS A 637 -26.89 -8.48 54.65
CA HIS A 637 -26.14 -7.33 54.14
C HIS A 637 -24.80 -7.78 53.52
N TRP A 638 -24.09 -8.68 54.21
CA TRP A 638 -22.80 -9.21 53.74
C TRP A 638 -22.94 -10.13 52.52
N ILE A 639 -24.05 -10.88 52.42
CA ILE A 639 -24.38 -11.61 51.19
C ILE A 639 -24.53 -10.63 50.01
N GLN A 640 -25.18 -9.49 50.21
CA GLN A 640 -25.32 -8.47 49.18
C GLN A 640 -23.97 -7.84 48.80
N GLN A 641 -23.13 -7.48 49.80
CA GLN A 641 -21.77 -6.96 49.56
C GLN A 641 -20.90 -7.96 48.79
N HIS A 642 -20.99 -9.25 49.09
CA HIS A 642 -20.30 -10.31 48.36
C HIS A 642 -20.76 -10.41 46.90
N MET A 643 -22.06 -10.28 46.63
CA MET A 643 -22.60 -10.23 45.26
C MET A 643 -22.08 -9.00 44.51
N ASP A 644 -22.16 -7.82 45.13
CA ASP A 644 -21.71 -6.55 44.57
C ASP A 644 -20.22 -6.54 44.23
N MET A 645 -19.38 -7.17 45.07
CA MET A 645 -17.96 -7.38 44.81
C MET A 645 -17.73 -8.25 43.57
N ASN A 646 -18.46 -9.35 43.44
CA ASN A 646 -18.31 -10.27 42.30
C ASN A 646 -18.78 -9.63 41.00
N ASP A 647 -19.89 -8.91 41.00
CA ASP A 647 -20.40 -8.23 39.81
C ASP A 647 -19.41 -7.16 39.32
N ALA A 648 -18.91 -6.30 40.23
CA ALA A 648 -17.91 -5.30 39.89
C ALA A 648 -16.58 -5.94 39.44
N GLY A 649 -16.13 -6.98 40.13
CA GLY A 649 -14.89 -7.69 39.79
C GLY A 649 -14.97 -8.39 38.42
N ASN A 650 -16.10 -9.01 38.07
CA ASN A 650 -16.29 -9.64 36.76
C ASN A 650 -16.32 -8.60 35.63
N PHE A 651 -17.00 -7.46 35.83
CA PHE A 651 -16.96 -6.37 34.88
C PHE A 651 -15.53 -5.86 34.63
N LEU A 652 -14.76 -5.66 35.70
CA LEU A 652 -13.37 -5.22 35.59
C LEU A 652 -12.49 -6.27 34.89
N ILE A 653 -12.70 -7.56 35.16
CA ILE A 653 -11.99 -8.65 34.47
C ILE A 653 -12.24 -8.64 32.95
N GLU A 654 -13.45 -8.33 32.51
CA GLU A 654 -13.79 -8.28 31.09
C GLU A 654 -13.24 -7.04 30.40
N THR A 655 -13.13 -5.92 31.11
CA THR A 655 -12.79 -4.60 30.54
C THR A 655 -11.31 -4.24 30.68
N CYS A 656 -10.62 -4.78 31.68
CA CYS A 656 -9.21 -4.51 31.95
C CYS A 656 -8.24 -5.39 31.14
N ASP A 657 -6.97 -5.02 31.16
CA ASP A 657 -5.89 -5.77 30.53
C ASP A 657 -5.60 -7.11 31.21
N ASP A 658 -4.88 -8.01 30.53
CA ASP A 658 -4.61 -9.37 31.01
C ASP A 658 -3.87 -9.41 32.34
N THR A 659 -3.06 -8.39 32.67
CA THR A 659 -2.33 -8.36 33.94
C THR A 659 -3.28 -8.11 35.09
N VAL A 660 -4.07 -7.05 34.97
CA VAL A 660 -5.08 -6.64 35.95
C VAL A 660 -6.16 -7.69 36.09
N SER A 661 -6.63 -8.25 34.97
CA SER A 661 -7.67 -9.28 34.98
C SER A 661 -7.22 -10.57 35.65
N ARG A 662 -5.94 -10.96 35.54
CA ARG A 662 -5.41 -12.12 36.29
C ARG A 662 -5.36 -11.85 37.78
N ASP A 663 -4.90 -10.67 38.19
CA ASP A 663 -4.82 -10.28 39.60
C ASP A 663 -6.23 -10.27 40.24
N LEU A 664 -7.21 -9.68 39.55
CA LEU A 664 -8.61 -9.66 39.98
C LEU A 664 -9.20 -11.06 40.10
N LYS A 665 -8.94 -11.95 39.13
CA LYS A 665 -9.37 -13.35 39.18
C LYS A 665 -8.78 -14.07 40.40
N GLN A 666 -7.50 -13.86 40.68
CA GLN A 666 -6.84 -14.48 41.83
C GLN A 666 -7.41 -13.97 43.16
N GLN A 667 -7.61 -12.66 43.29
CA GLN A 667 -8.19 -12.07 44.50
C GLN A 667 -9.63 -12.53 44.74
N LEU A 668 -10.46 -12.56 43.68
CA LEU A 668 -11.82 -13.09 43.75
C LEU A 668 -11.82 -14.58 44.12
N LEU A 669 -10.91 -15.38 43.56
CA LEU A 669 -10.81 -16.80 43.89
C LEU A 669 -10.56 -17.01 45.39
N LEU A 670 -9.61 -16.26 45.96
CA LEU A 670 -9.28 -16.33 47.39
C LEU A 670 -10.45 -15.90 48.27
N LEU A 671 -11.04 -14.73 47.99
CA LEU A 671 -12.15 -14.19 48.79
C LEU A 671 -13.41 -15.08 48.69
N ASN A 672 -13.74 -15.56 47.49
CA ASN A 672 -14.85 -16.49 47.28
C ASN A 672 -14.61 -17.85 47.95
N GLY A 673 -13.35 -18.30 48.02
CA GLY A 673 -12.94 -19.48 48.77
C GLY A 673 -13.23 -19.32 50.27
N ARG A 674 -12.66 -18.27 50.89
CA ARG A 674 -12.88 -17.94 52.31
C ARG A 674 -14.37 -17.81 52.65
N TRP A 675 -15.10 -17.05 51.83
CA TRP A 675 -16.54 -16.87 51.99
C TRP A 675 -17.29 -18.22 51.99
N ARG A 676 -16.98 -19.12 51.06
CA ARG A 676 -17.61 -20.44 50.96
C ARG A 676 -17.34 -21.30 52.20
N GLU A 677 -16.09 -21.35 52.66
CA GLU A 677 -15.71 -22.11 53.85
C GLU A 677 -16.43 -21.60 55.12
N LEU A 678 -16.45 -20.28 55.31
CA LEU A 678 -17.18 -19.64 56.39
C LEU A 678 -18.67 -20.00 56.31
N PHE A 679 -19.28 -19.88 55.14
CA PHE A 679 -20.73 -20.12 54.96
C PHE A 679 -21.13 -21.57 55.26
N VAL A 680 -20.26 -22.54 54.97
CA VAL A 680 -20.48 -23.97 55.32
C VAL A 680 -20.48 -24.16 56.84
N LYS A 681 -19.54 -23.52 57.55
CA LYS A 681 -19.43 -23.58 59.02
C LYS A 681 -20.59 -22.85 59.70
N VAL A 682 -21.00 -21.69 59.19
CA VAL A 682 -22.15 -20.92 59.68
C VAL A 682 -23.48 -21.66 59.43
N LYS A 683 -23.62 -22.42 58.33
CA LYS A 683 -24.79 -23.29 58.11
C LYS A 683 -24.92 -24.40 59.15
N HIS A 684 -23.80 -24.97 59.61
CA HIS A 684 -23.81 -25.97 60.70
C HIS A 684 -24.25 -25.36 62.03
N VAL A 685 -23.84 -24.11 62.31
CA VAL A 685 -24.25 -23.34 63.51
C VAL A 685 -25.72 -22.87 63.39
N SER A 686 -26.15 -22.46 62.19
CA SER A 686 -27.49 -21.94 61.91
C SER A 686 -28.55 -23.02 61.62
N ALA A 687 -28.19 -24.31 61.63
CA ALA A 687 -29.16 -25.41 61.68
C ALA A 687 -30.02 -25.36 62.95
N MET A 688 -29.61 -24.60 63.97
CA MET A 688 -30.42 -24.25 65.14
C MET A 688 -31.24 -22.94 65.01
N LEU A 689 -31.20 -22.20 63.88
CA LEU A 689 -31.78 -20.85 63.81
C LEU A 689 -32.60 -20.45 62.59
N LEU A 690 -32.48 -21.05 61.41
CA LEU A 690 -33.22 -20.57 60.24
C LEU A 690 -33.95 -21.67 59.47
N SER A 691 -35.22 -21.83 59.87
CA SER A 691 -36.32 -22.21 58.99
C SER A 691 -36.34 -21.34 57.73
N SER A 692 -36.33 -22.00 56.56
CA SER A 692 -37.00 -21.57 55.32
C SER A 692 -36.78 -20.12 54.83
N LYS A 693 -35.79 -19.91 53.93
CA LYS A 693 -35.96 -19.28 52.59
C LYS A 693 -34.67 -18.82 51.88
N CYS A 694 -33.51 -18.76 52.52
CA CYS A 694 -32.28 -18.27 51.86
C CYS A 694 -31.40 -19.34 51.18
N ALA A 695 -31.68 -20.63 51.39
CA ALA A 695 -30.83 -21.71 50.87
C ALA A 695 -30.88 -21.91 49.34
N THR A 696 -31.90 -21.39 48.66
CA THR A 696 -32.18 -21.74 47.26
C THR A 696 -31.56 -20.77 46.24
N LYS A 697 -31.11 -19.57 46.64
CA LYS A 697 -30.41 -18.64 45.71
C LYS A 697 -28.89 -18.82 45.68
N ALA A 698 -28.27 -19.26 46.79
CA ALA A 698 -26.82 -19.48 46.86
C ALA A 698 -26.33 -20.70 46.05
N ASN A 699 -27.17 -21.71 45.85
CA ASN A 699 -26.78 -22.92 45.10
C ASN A 699 -26.86 -22.79 43.57
N ARG A 700 -27.50 -21.75 43.02
CA ARG A 700 -27.63 -21.59 41.55
C ARG A 700 -26.41 -20.93 40.88
N PHE A 701 -25.53 -20.27 41.64
CA PHE A 701 -24.38 -19.57 41.05
C PHE A 701 -23.04 -20.30 41.21
N ASN A 702 -22.98 -21.34 42.05
CA ASN A 702 -21.77 -22.15 42.24
C ASN A 702 -21.42 -23.03 41.02
N ILE A 703 -22.30 -23.12 40.01
CA ILE A 703 -22.10 -23.92 38.78
C ILE A 703 -21.64 -23.07 37.59
N LYS A 704 -21.71 -21.72 37.65
CA LYS A 704 -21.27 -20.86 36.52
C LYS A 704 -19.84 -20.31 36.64
N SER A 705 -19.19 -20.45 37.80
CA SER A 705 -17.81 -19.96 38.00
C SER A 705 -16.71 -20.95 37.56
N ASN A 706 -17.06 -22.14 37.05
CA ASN A 706 -16.09 -23.19 36.68
C ASN A 706 -16.05 -23.53 35.18
N TYR A 707 -16.70 -22.74 34.33
CA TYR A 707 -16.55 -22.86 32.87
C TYR A 707 -16.63 -21.49 32.19
N LYS A 708 -15.51 -20.76 32.18
CA LYS A 708 -14.95 -20.04 31.03
C LYS A 708 -13.64 -19.35 31.37
#